data_AF-B3CHV0-F1
#
_entry.id   AF-B3CHV0-F1
#
_cell.length_a   1.000
_cell.length_b   1.000
_cell.length_c   1.000
_cell.angle_alpha   90.00
_cell.angle_beta   90.00
_cell.angle_gamma   90.00
#
_symmetry.space_group_name_H-M   'P 1'
#
loop_
_entity.id
_entity.type
_entity.pdbx_description
1 polymer ?
#
loop_
_entity_poly.entity_id
_entity_poly.type
_entity_poly.pdbx_seq_one_letter_code
_entity_poly.pdbx_strand_id
1 'polypeptide(L)'
;MKKYSPLAFLFSLLFAVSAYAGEGRYTLPLTGGGWSLWLDKEASWQNDRLYLPHEITDLSLLPVNTPTGGWQALNDNLDAVSVEVPGTVEEYLTTSDNPRPEDFKGVSWWYRKITIPADQANKRHLIYFESVRMRAEVYLDGKLVAYDLIGETPFHVDITKEAKPGTEQLLAVRVTNPGGNFHWQDFDIQKWGEYNIPPARSFSGIIGRVKLESVNPVFISDIYMQNTPEPTKVNAIISFTNETPSSVKQDVELTVSEKNRPDKVVFRQLLKHVSFPPGKREMMIPVSVSDAKLWDLDTPELYTCNIQIKKGKNTLDRDKKNFGFRWFSAEGVGTDAVLRLNGRRVMLRSAISWGYFPVTGLIATPEMAEKQVLTAKKLGLNMLNFHRCIGSPVVLEKTDELGLLYYEEPGSFHSANHDPFIRTIVNEKLKRMVHRDRSHPSLIIFNLINEFGGPLSRDKELVAKRMNDMREAHAVDPGRIMTFTSGWAGSEDREEDSKSHMLPFDTTLYRKGWFDNHRAGGPETYVESYYKGPKDNIMYTTNRKEIYVRGEEGAISTPPRIQMIYNQISNSGKTGWDGLFWKSQYKAFTDYFQRKGLAPHFGTLDSLTRVMGNVSFEHQGRRIEGMRMQNLGDAYMVNGWEAMPYDNHSGIVDIYRNPKGDASILAYYNQPLYMAVASRNQVVRLPGSAAVDFYIVNEKDLKGNHTLEIQMIAPDGKVVYTREEKVNLKGGETFGQLLLENVEIPVNAQEGTYRIEAAIKADNRQICARGHDEVVAVGWQASDLSGNGAYYGDGDDKVAAFYKKETGKELPAFSSGQGKLDWLVVNRPLLDEPGVIPPAYFKDKGGNSTLKVTWYSEGDMNIVASVKPDMDINRTFVDGAQPDASVPANQPFSVVWEGELYPSESGQYLLGVETNRGVRMYVNGQQLIDEYYNESPIKQDRPVIMEAGKPVKVRLVYRQTRQSGKIQLKWSQPSATAIAPEKLFDRVKNDGTTLILLGATETWMQAVADYTHIAYNGYYNVGKDWIGGIHFVKKHPLFDGLPVDVALNWPYQSVVRNGDRRFGFRVQGEDLVVGSYRSTPFELGTAVGVIPCGKGKIIFSALDIADNLNDLSGPAEVARKILCNYIKYSSHENIF
;
A
#
# COMPACT_ATOMS: atom_id res chain seq x y z
N MET A 1 -28.42 13.82 -28.80
CA MET A 1 -29.79 13.59 -29.32
C MET A 1 -29.78 12.52 -30.41
N LYS A 2 -30.17 11.29 -30.05
CA LYS A 2 -30.75 10.25 -30.93
C LYS A 2 -31.59 9.37 -30.01
N LYS A 3 -32.88 9.27 -30.32
CA LYS A 3 -33.96 8.70 -29.50
C LYS A 3 -33.86 7.18 -29.46
N TYR A 4 -33.88 6.60 -28.26
CA TYR A 4 -34.27 5.21 -28.02
C TYR A 4 -35.51 5.18 -27.12
N SER A 5 -36.43 4.30 -27.49
CA SER A 5 -37.79 4.09 -26.95
C SER A 5 -37.82 3.69 -25.46
N PRO A 6 -38.79 4.16 -24.65
CA PRO A 6 -38.99 3.69 -23.29
C PRO A 6 -39.96 2.50 -23.29
N LEU A 7 -39.48 1.30 -23.57
CA LEU A 7 -40.27 0.07 -23.43
C LEU A 7 -39.40 -1.06 -22.86
N ALA A 8 -38.84 -0.84 -21.67
CA ALA A 8 -38.11 -1.87 -20.91
C ALA A 8 -38.05 -1.60 -19.39
N PHE A 9 -39.02 -0.87 -18.84
CA PHE A 9 -39.11 -0.55 -17.40
C PHE A 9 -40.49 -0.96 -16.86
N LEU A 10 -40.84 -2.24 -16.99
CA LEU A 10 -42.06 -2.83 -16.42
C LEU A 10 -41.97 -4.36 -16.42
N PHE A 11 -40.90 -4.91 -15.84
CA PHE A 11 -40.80 -6.35 -15.53
C PHE A 11 -39.92 -6.56 -14.29
N SER A 12 -40.36 -6.03 -13.14
CA SER A 12 -39.80 -6.38 -11.82
C SER A 12 -40.70 -6.09 -10.62
N LEU A 13 -41.86 -5.45 -10.81
CA LEU A 13 -42.93 -5.40 -9.81
C LEU A 13 -44.10 -6.26 -10.27
N LEU A 14 -44.05 -7.57 -9.99
CA LEU A 14 -45.19 -8.49 -9.86
C LEU A 14 -44.66 -9.92 -9.69
N PHE A 15 -44.04 -10.20 -8.54
CA PHE A 15 -44.29 -11.49 -7.90
C PHE A 15 -45.03 -11.19 -6.62
N ALA A 16 -46.34 -11.43 -6.72
CA ALA A 16 -47.30 -11.30 -5.65
C ALA A 16 -46.85 -12.09 -4.43
N VAL A 17 -47.05 -11.47 -3.28
CA VAL A 17 -47.23 -12.11 -1.99
C VAL A 17 -48.30 -13.19 -2.14
N SER A 18 -47.89 -14.43 -2.37
CA SER A 18 -48.73 -15.58 -2.09
C SER A 18 -48.45 -16.00 -0.65
N ALA A 19 -49.19 -15.39 0.27
CA ALA A 19 -49.32 -15.86 1.63
C ALA A 19 -50.02 -17.23 1.61
N TYR A 20 -49.23 -18.29 1.53
CA TYR A 20 -49.61 -19.61 2.04
C TYR A 20 -48.99 -19.74 3.44
N ALA A 21 -49.82 -20.15 4.41
CA ALA A 21 -49.43 -20.38 5.81
C ALA A 21 -48.07 -21.09 5.91
N GLY A 22 -47.09 -20.43 6.54
CA GLY A 22 -45.66 -20.62 6.26
C GLY A 22 -45.02 -21.92 6.75
N GLU A 23 -44.92 -22.90 5.85
CA GLU A 23 -44.02 -24.06 6.01
C GLU A 23 -42.53 -23.65 5.81
N GLY A 24 -41.71 -23.85 6.85
CA GLY A 24 -40.26 -23.69 6.78
C GLY A 24 -39.68 -22.49 7.53
N ARG A 25 -38.45 -22.11 7.20
CA ARG A 25 -37.78 -20.88 7.69
C ARG A 25 -38.35 -19.63 7.04
N TYR A 26 -38.57 -18.62 7.87
CA TYR A 26 -38.92 -17.25 7.44
C TYR A 26 -37.72 -16.33 7.67
N THR A 27 -37.39 -15.48 6.71
CA THR A 27 -36.27 -14.53 6.80
C THR A 27 -36.77 -13.11 6.56
N LEU A 28 -36.49 -12.21 7.48
CA LEU A 28 -36.73 -10.77 7.38
C LEU A 28 -35.36 -10.06 7.26
N PRO A 29 -35.02 -9.48 6.09
CA PRO A 29 -33.80 -8.67 5.98
C PRO A 29 -33.93 -7.41 6.85
N LEU A 30 -32.91 -7.15 7.66
CA LEU A 30 -32.78 -5.93 8.47
C LEU A 30 -31.68 -5.00 7.95
N THR A 31 -30.97 -5.41 6.89
CA THR A 31 -30.06 -4.58 6.09
C THR A 31 -30.82 -3.51 5.29
N GLY A 32 -30.16 -2.38 5.05
CA GLY A 32 -30.70 -1.19 4.39
C GLY A 32 -31.17 -0.14 5.40
N GLY A 33 -32.08 0.73 4.97
CA GLY A 33 -32.60 1.81 5.79
C GLY A 33 -33.56 1.39 6.91
N GLY A 34 -34.11 2.41 7.58
CA GLY A 34 -34.98 2.25 8.74
C GLY A 34 -34.25 2.19 10.08
N TRP A 35 -32.93 2.39 10.07
CA TRP A 35 -32.10 2.53 11.26
C TRP A 35 -31.89 4.00 11.60
N SER A 36 -31.70 4.27 12.88
CA SER A 36 -31.22 5.53 13.44
C SER A 36 -29.89 5.31 14.14
N LEU A 37 -28.98 6.27 14.01
CA LEU A 37 -27.68 6.31 14.67
C LEU A 37 -27.62 7.52 15.61
N TRP A 38 -27.18 7.31 16.84
CA TRP A 38 -26.84 8.38 17.78
C TRP A 38 -25.47 8.12 18.41
N LEU A 39 -24.56 9.09 18.33
CA LEU A 39 -23.27 9.08 19.05
C LEU A 39 -23.47 9.67 20.46
N ASP A 40 -23.62 8.79 21.45
CA ASP A 40 -23.88 9.13 22.84
C ASP A 40 -22.56 9.43 23.57
N LYS A 41 -22.10 10.68 23.43
CA LYS A 41 -20.80 11.14 23.96
C LYS A 41 -20.70 11.15 25.48
N GLU A 42 -21.85 11.19 26.17
CA GLU A 42 -21.94 11.24 27.63
C GLU A 42 -21.98 9.85 28.28
N ALA A 43 -22.20 8.79 27.50
CA ALA A 43 -22.24 7.44 28.02
C ALA A 43 -20.87 6.99 28.55
N SER A 44 -20.83 6.51 29.80
CA SER A 44 -19.65 5.89 30.39
C SER A 44 -19.43 4.48 29.83
N TRP A 45 -18.16 4.12 29.63
CA TRP A 45 -17.79 2.79 29.13
C TRP A 45 -16.37 2.36 29.50
N GLN A 46 -15.50 3.31 29.86
CA GLN A 46 -14.06 3.13 30.03
C GLN A 46 -13.70 2.12 31.12
N ASN A 47 -14.55 2.01 32.15
CA ASN A 47 -14.37 1.13 33.30
C ASN A 47 -15.30 -0.08 33.28
N ASP A 48 -15.96 -0.34 32.16
CA ASP A 48 -16.86 -1.49 32.04
C ASP A 48 -16.10 -2.80 32.24
N ARG A 49 -16.67 -3.72 33.00
CA ARG A 49 -16.24 -5.12 32.96
C ARG A 49 -16.52 -5.67 31.56
N LEU A 50 -15.51 -6.27 30.95
CA LEU A 50 -15.64 -6.97 29.68
C LEU A 50 -15.80 -8.47 29.94
N TYR A 51 -16.63 -9.12 29.11
CA TYR A 51 -16.98 -10.53 29.26
C TYR A 51 -16.58 -11.27 27.99
N LEU A 52 -15.76 -12.31 28.12
CA LEU A 52 -15.41 -13.19 27.01
C LEU A 52 -16.60 -14.11 26.67
N PRO A 53 -16.71 -14.60 25.42
CA PRO A 53 -17.85 -15.43 25.01
C PRO A 53 -18.13 -16.63 25.91
N HIS A 54 -17.10 -17.26 26.48
CA HIS A 54 -17.26 -18.42 27.36
C HIS A 54 -17.72 -18.06 28.79
N GLU A 55 -17.66 -16.79 29.20
CA GLU A 55 -18.16 -16.33 30.50
C GLU A 55 -19.67 -16.05 30.47
N ILE A 56 -20.27 -15.92 29.28
CA ILE A 56 -21.67 -15.52 29.11
C ILE A 56 -22.54 -16.78 29.13
N THR A 57 -22.81 -17.30 30.32
CA THR A 57 -23.73 -18.44 30.52
C THR A 57 -25.18 -18.01 30.74
N ASP A 58 -25.39 -16.80 31.25
CA ASP A 58 -26.70 -16.19 31.51
C ASP A 58 -26.62 -14.67 31.32
N LEU A 59 -27.43 -14.13 30.40
CA LEU A 59 -27.50 -12.70 30.10
C LEU A 59 -28.03 -11.87 31.28
N SER A 60 -28.79 -12.48 32.20
CA SER A 60 -29.32 -11.77 33.36
C SER A 60 -28.22 -11.32 34.36
N LEU A 61 -27.01 -11.87 34.22
CA LEU A 61 -25.84 -11.53 35.03
C LEU A 61 -25.00 -10.38 34.45
N LEU A 62 -25.32 -9.93 33.24
CA LEU A 62 -24.64 -8.82 32.58
C LEU A 62 -25.29 -7.47 32.96
N PRO A 63 -24.52 -6.38 33.07
CA PRO A 63 -25.08 -5.07 33.33
C PRO A 63 -25.98 -4.61 32.16
N VAL A 64 -27.11 -3.99 32.50
CA VAL A 64 -27.99 -3.34 31.51
C VAL A 64 -27.58 -1.88 31.39
N ASN A 65 -26.75 -1.57 30.40
CA ASN A 65 -26.36 -0.20 30.09
C ASN A 65 -27.49 0.53 29.34
N THR A 66 -28.06 1.56 29.96
CA THR A 66 -29.14 2.35 29.36
C THR A 66 -28.60 3.53 28.56
N PRO A 67 -29.31 4.02 27.52
CA PRO A 67 -28.91 5.24 26.81
C PRO A 67 -28.87 6.45 27.77
N THR A 68 -28.02 7.45 27.49
CA THR A 68 -28.02 8.69 28.29
C THR A 68 -29.41 9.33 28.25
N GLY A 69 -29.99 9.61 29.42
CA GLY A 69 -31.37 10.10 29.52
C GLY A 69 -32.47 9.02 29.48
N GLY A 70 -32.11 7.74 29.39
CA GLY A 70 -33.03 6.60 29.48
C GLY A 70 -33.57 6.10 28.13
N TRP A 71 -34.35 5.02 28.14
CA TRP A 71 -34.85 4.35 26.92
C TRP A 71 -35.75 5.22 26.05
N GLN A 72 -36.47 6.18 26.64
CA GLN A 72 -37.30 7.14 25.89
C GLN A 72 -36.47 8.01 24.96
N ALA A 73 -35.18 8.23 25.26
CA ALA A 73 -34.29 9.01 24.42
C ALA A 73 -34.26 8.46 22.99
N LEU A 74 -34.31 7.13 22.79
CA LEU A 74 -34.27 6.54 21.44
C LEU A 74 -35.53 6.83 20.60
N ASN A 75 -36.65 7.25 21.18
CA ASN A 75 -37.86 7.56 20.42
C ASN A 75 -37.89 9.02 19.91
N ASP A 76 -37.34 9.96 20.67
CA ASP A 76 -37.45 11.41 20.43
C ASP A 76 -36.08 12.12 20.29
N ASN A 77 -35.03 11.37 19.94
CA ASN A 77 -33.69 11.93 19.84
C ASN A 77 -33.51 12.83 18.61
N LEU A 78 -33.33 14.13 18.83
CA LEU A 78 -33.03 15.10 17.78
C LEU A 78 -31.60 15.01 17.25
N ASP A 79 -30.68 14.42 18.02
CA ASP A 79 -29.28 14.21 17.64
C ASP A 79 -29.09 12.88 16.87
N ALA A 80 -30.14 12.08 16.72
CA ALA A 80 -30.09 10.86 15.93
C ALA A 80 -30.21 11.16 14.44
N VAL A 81 -29.39 10.50 13.64
CA VAL A 81 -29.40 10.59 12.17
C VAL A 81 -29.99 9.31 11.58
N SER A 82 -30.76 9.43 10.50
CA SER A 82 -31.25 8.26 9.76
C SER A 82 -30.11 7.67 8.94
N VAL A 83 -29.94 6.34 9.03
CA VAL A 83 -28.81 5.61 8.45
C VAL A 83 -29.24 4.31 7.80
N GLU A 84 -28.34 3.74 7.01
CA GLU A 84 -28.42 2.38 6.51
C GLU A 84 -27.41 1.49 7.25
N VAL A 85 -27.77 0.21 7.37
CA VAL A 85 -26.88 -0.84 7.87
C VAL A 85 -26.65 -1.87 6.75
N PRO A 86 -25.43 -2.26 6.39
CA PRO A 86 -24.17 -1.91 7.05
C PRO A 86 -23.81 -0.42 6.95
N GLY A 87 -23.25 0.15 8.02
CA GLY A 87 -22.83 1.55 8.09
C GLY A 87 -21.86 1.82 9.24
N THR A 88 -21.07 2.89 9.11
CA THR A 88 -20.12 3.32 10.16
C THR A 88 -20.48 4.67 10.75
N VAL A 89 -20.07 4.95 11.99
CA VAL A 89 -20.25 6.27 12.60
C VAL A 89 -19.53 7.34 11.77
N GLU A 90 -18.33 7.01 11.30
CA GLU A 90 -17.47 7.87 10.49
C GLU A 90 -18.13 8.26 9.17
N GLU A 91 -18.87 7.35 8.52
CA GLU A 91 -19.63 7.62 7.30
C GLU A 91 -20.64 8.77 7.49
N TYR A 92 -21.36 8.78 8.61
CA TYR A 92 -22.49 9.69 8.80
C TYR A 92 -22.14 10.96 9.57
N LEU A 93 -21.12 10.92 10.44
CA LEU A 93 -20.84 12.01 11.39
C LEU A 93 -19.55 12.77 11.12
N THR A 94 -18.79 12.44 10.06
CA THR A 94 -17.59 13.19 9.67
C THR A 94 -17.95 14.57 9.10
N THR A 95 -17.36 15.61 9.70
CA THR A 95 -17.60 17.02 9.34
C THR A 95 -16.32 17.81 9.03
N SER A 96 -15.15 17.16 9.12
CA SER A 96 -13.83 17.76 8.90
C SER A 96 -13.15 17.17 7.65
N ASP A 97 -12.28 17.94 7.00
CA ASP A 97 -11.39 17.45 5.94
C ASP A 97 -10.10 16.80 6.48
N ASN A 98 -9.96 16.74 7.81
CA ASN A 98 -8.91 16.01 8.52
C ASN A 98 -9.54 15.21 9.67
N PRO A 99 -10.36 14.19 9.37
CA PRO A 99 -11.00 13.38 10.40
C PRO A 99 -9.96 12.65 11.26
N ARG A 100 -10.28 12.42 12.52
CA ARG A 100 -9.38 11.73 13.44
C ARG A 100 -10.08 10.53 14.11
N PRO A 101 -9.36 9.42 14.37
CA PRO A 101 -9.91 8.27 15.09
C PRO A 101 -10.57 8.64 16.44
N GLU A 102 -10.00 9.63 17.14
CA GLU A 102 -10.51 10.12 18.44
C GLU A 102 -11.88 10.80 18.36
N ASP A 103 -12.29 11.30 17.19
CA ASP A 103 -13.56 12.02 17.01
C ASP A 103 -14.79 11.12 17.26
N PHE A 104 -14.62 9.79 17.08
CA PHE A 104 -15.69 8.79 17.13
C PHE A 104 -15.45 7.69 18.17
N LYS A 105 -14.55 7.94 19.12
CA LYS A 105 -14.33 7.07 20.28
C LYS A 105 -15.52 7.18 21.24
N GLY A 106 -15.99 6.05 21.76
CA GLY A 106 -17.07 6.00 22.74
C GLY A 106 -18.25 5.12 22.32
N VAL A 107 -19.46 5.55 22.68
CA VAL A 107 -20.68 4.74 22.55
C VAL A 107 -21.55 5.30 21.44
N SER A 108 -22.05 4.41 20.58
CA SER A 108 -23.08 4.73 19.60
C SER A 108 -24.29 3.80 19.74
N TRP A 109 -25.49 4.34 19.57
CA TRP A 109 -26.74 3.59 19.55
C TRP A 109 -27.24 3.45 18.12
N TRP A 110 -27.53 2.22 17.72
CA TRP A 110 -28.11 1.87 16.42
C TRP A 110 -29.45 1.22 16.67
N TYR A 111 -30.54 1.81 16.21
CA TYR A 111 -31.86 1.29 16.55
C TYR A 111 -32.89 1.40 15.43
N ARG A 112 -33.85 0.48 15.44
CA ARG A 112 -34.97 0.42 14.50
C ARG A 112 -36.16 -0.31 15.10
N LYS A 113 -37.33 -0.11 14.51
CA LYS A 113 -38.51 -0.91 14.78
C LYS A 113 -38.52 -2.18 13.92
N ILE A 114 -38.95 -3.29 14.51
CA ILE A 114 -39.14 -4.58 13.84
C ILE A 114 -40.52 -5.14 14.16
N THR A 115 -41.09 -5.90 13.22
CA THR A 115 -42.36 -6.62 13.40
C THR A 115 -42.19 -8.04 12.91
N ILE A 116 -42.30 -9.00 13.82
CA ILE A 116 -42.33 -10.43 13.49
C ILE A 116 -43.78 -10.79 13.17
N PRO A 117 -44.09 -11.44 12.03
CA PRO A 117 -45.47 -11.80 11.70
C PRO A 117 -46.09 -12.74 12.74
N ALA A 118 -47.38 -12.54 13.06
CA ALA A 118 -48.09 -13.30 14.11
C ALA A 118 -48.12 -14.82 13.87
N ASP A 119 -48.09 -15.24 12.60
CA ASP A 119 -48.05 -16.66 12.21
C ASP A 119 -46.71 -17.35 12.48
N GLN A 120 -45.70 -16.62 12.96
CA GLN A 120 -44.41 -17.16 13.39
C GLN A 120 -44.33 -17.43 14.90
N ALA A 121 -45.42 -17.29 15.67
CA ALA A 121 -45.42 -17.36 17.14
C ALA A 121 -44.80 -18.61 17.77
N ASN A 122 -44.81 -19.76 17.10
CA ASN A 122 -44.29 -21.03 17.62
C ASN A 122 -42.87 -21.38 17.12
N LYS A 123 -42.15 -20.38 16.60
CA LYS A 123 -40.80 -20.54 16.06
C LYS A 123 -39.74 -19.92 16.98
N ARG A 124 -38.50 -20.32 16.74
CA ARG A 124 -37.30 -19.69 17.30
C ARG A 124 -36.99 -18.45 16.47
N HIS A 125 -36.71 -17.33 17.10
CA HIS A 125 -36.42 -16.05 16.43
C HIS A 125 -34.95 -15.67 16.66
N LEU A 126 -34.16 -15.73 15.60
CA LEU A 126 -32.71 -15.51 15.65
C LEU A 126 -32.37 -14.27 14.80
N ILE A 127 -31.66 -13.31 15.37
CA ILE A 127 -31.06 -12.22 14.59
C ILE A 127 -29.60 -12.58 14.32
N TYR A 128 -29.21 -12.53 13.06
CA TYR A 128 -27.82 -12.70 12.63
C TYR A 128 -27.23 -11.33 12.32
N PHE A 129 -26.13 -11.01 12.99
CA PHE A 129 -25.24 -9.92 12.63
C PHE A 129 -24.03 -10.51 11.92
N GLU A 130 -23.77 -10.09 10.69
CA GLU A 130 -22.58 -10.51 9.96
C GLU A 130 -21.30 -9.90 10.55
N SER A 131 -21.39 -8.68 11.07
CA SER A 131 -20.28 -7.98 11.71
C SER A 131 -20.72 -6.71 12.44
N VAL A 132 -20.17 -6.48 13.64
CA VAL A 132 -20.28 -5.24 14.42
C VAL A 132 -18.88 -4.90 14.93
N ARG A 133 -18.54 -3.62 15.02
CA ARG A 133 -17.26 -3.18 15.62
C ARG A 133 -17.46 -2.12 16.72
N MET A 134 -16.98 -2.31 17.95
CA MET A 134 -16.34 -3.52 18.52
C MET A 134 -17.28 -4.28 19.44
N ARG A 135 -17.56 -3.76 20.66
CA ARG A 135 -18.47 -4.44 21.59
C ARG A 135 -19.92 -4.11 21.25
N ALA A 136 -20.73 -5.13 21.04
CA ALA A 136 -22.16 -5.04 20.74
C ALA A 136 -22.99 -5.52 21.93
N GLU A 137 -23.90 -4.68 22.42
CA GLU A 137 -24.95 -5.07 23.36
C GLU A 137 -26.30 -4.86 22.66
N VAL A 138 -27.09 -5.93 22.52
CA VAL A 138 -28.33 -5.92 21.74
C VAL A 138 -29.53 -5.98 22.67
N TYR A 139 -30.50 -5.11 22.43
CA TYR A 139 -31.70 -4.94 23.24
C TYR A 139 -32.96 -5.06 22.40
N LEU A 140 -34.00 -5.66 22.98
CA LEU A 140 -35.36 -5.69 22.43
C LEU A 140 -36.32 -5.08 23.46
N ASP A 141 -37.02 -4.00 23.11
CA ASP A 141 -37.85 -3.20 24.02
C ASP A 141 -37.11 -2.82 25.33
N GLY A 142 -35.81 -2.51 25.24
CA GLY A 142 -34.97 -2.12 26.38
C GLY A 142 -34.43 -3.28 27.22
N LYS A 143 -34.73 -4.54 26.88
CA LYS A 143 -34.18 -5.73 27.56
C LYS A 143 -32.97 -6.28 26.81
N LEU A 144 -31.87 -6.54 27.52
CA LEU A 144 -30.65 -7.13 26.96
C LEU A 144 -30.92 -8.57 26.47
N VAL A 145 -30.65 -8.83 25.19
CA VAL A 145 -30.86 -10.12 24.51
C VAL A 145 -29.59 -10.72 23.92
N ALA A 146 -28.49 -9.95 23.80
CA ALA A 146 -27.17 -10.49 23.49
C ALA A 146 -26.04 -9.51 23.85
N TYR A 147 -24.83 -10.07 23.96
CA TYR A 147 -23.57 -9.38 24.13
C TYR A 147 -22.50 -10.07 23.26
N ASP A 148 -21.71 -9.31 22.51
CA ASP A 148 -20.52 -9.81 21.82
C ASP A 148 -19.36 -8.80 21.92
N LEU A 149 -18.15 -9.30 22.16
CA LEU A 149 -16.92 -8.50 22.31
C LEU A 149 -15.89 -8.77 21.20
N ILE A 150 -16.06 -9.82 20.41
CA ILE A 150 -15.01 -10.26 19.47
C ILE A 150 -14.85 -9.25 18.35
N GLY A 151 -15.98 -8.70 17.88
CA GLY A 151 -16.00 -7.69 16.82
C GLY A 151 -15.58 -8.25 15.46
N GLU A 152 -15.93 -7.54 14.40
CA GLU A 152 -15.56 -7.83 13.00
C GLU A 152 -15.94 -9.23 12.47
N THR A 153 -16.71 -10.00 13.26
CA THR A 153 -17.07 -11.40 13.00
C THR A 153 -18.56 -11.62 13.22
N PRO A 154 -19.14 -12.68 12.63
CA PRO A 154 -20.55 -12.95 12.81
C PRO A 154 -20.92 -13.43 14.21
N PHE A 155 -22.11 -13.07 14.67
CA PHE A 155 -22.74 -13.62 15.87
C PHE A 155 -24.27 -13.69 15.74
N HIS A 156 -24.89 -14.52 16.56
CA HIS A 156 -26.34 -14.74 16.56
C HIS A 156 -26.95 -14.26 17.88
N VAL A 157 -28.18 -13.76 17.81
CA VAL A 157 -28.96 -13.25 18.93
C VAL A 157 -30.28 -13.99 18.97
N ASP A 158 -30.51 -14.79 20.01
CA ASP A 158 -31.78 -15.48 20.22
C ASP A 158 -32.75 -14.59 20.99
N ILE A 159 -33.74 -14.04 20.29
CA ILE A 159 -34.76 -13.18 20.89
C ILE A 159 -36.04 -13.94 21.22
N THR A 160 -36.07 -15.27 21.09
CA THR A 160 -37.30 -16.07 21.15
C THR A 160 -38.14 -15.82 22.41
N LYS A 161 -37.49 -15.65 23.57
CA LYS A 161 -38.20 -15.42 24.85
C LYS A 161 -38.86 -14.05 24.95
N GLU A 162 -38.34 -13.06 24.23
CA GLU A 162 -38.75 -11.64 24.33
C GLU A 162 -39.53 -11.15 23.10
N ALA A 163 -39.49 -11.93 22.02
CA ALA A 163 -40.23 -11.66 20.79
C ALA A 163 -41.75 -11.69 21.06
N LYS A 164 -42.46 -10.71 20.50
CA LYS A 164 -43.91 -10.57 20.55
C LYS A 164 -44.47 -10.54 19.12
N PRO A 165 -44.59 -11.71 18.44
CA PRO A 165 -45.09 -11.77 17.08
C PRO A 165 -46.48 -11.12 16.92
N GLY A 166 -46.66 -10.37 15.84
CA GLY A 166 -47.83 -9.54 15.57
C GLY A 166 -47.74 -8.12 16.13
N THR A 167 -46.68 -7.77 16.87
CA THR A 167 -46.49 -6.43 17.43
C THR A 167 -45.19 -5.79 16.95
N GLU A 168 -45.14 -4.46 16.98
CA GLU A 168 -43.92 -3.70 16.74
C GLU A 168 -43.06 -3.66 18.01
N GLN A 169 -41.77 -3.95 17.87
CA GLN A 169 -40.79 -3.90 18.96
C GLN A 169 -39.57 -3.08 18.55
N LEU A 170 -38.94 -2.41 19.51
CA LEU A 170 -37.72 -1.63 19.30
C LEU A 170 -36.49 -2.53 19.44
N LEU A 171 -35.76 -2.73 18.35
CA LEU A 171 -34.43 -3.33 18.34
C LEU A 171 -33.39 -2.20 18.49
N ALA A 172 -32.54 -2.27 19.51
CA ALA A 172 -31.46 -1.32 19.73
C ALA A 172 -30.13 -2.06 19.94
N VAL A 173 -29.05 -1.52 19.41
CA VAL A 173 -27.68 -2.04 19.55
C VAL A 173 -26.81 -0.92 20.09
N ARG A 174 -26.27 -1.12 21.30
CA ARG A 174 -25.22 -0.26 21.85
C ARG A 174 -23.89 -0.79 21.35
N VAL A 175 -23.20 0.02 20.57
CA VAL A 175 -21.88 -0.27 20.02
C VAL A 175 -20.86 0.59 20.73
N THR A 176 -19.90 -0.04 21.41
CA THR A 176 -18.80 0.67 22.08
C THR A 176 -17.50 0.50 21.30
N ASN A 177 -16.88 1.63 20.98
CA ASN A 177 -15.62 1.76 20.25
C ASN A 177 -14.52 2.34 21.17
N PRO A 178 -13.53 1.53 21.59
CA PRO A 178 -12.45 1.98 22.46
C PRO A 178 -11.40 2.86 21.75
N GLY A 179 -11.47 2.95 20.42
CA GLY A 179 -10.54 3.70 19.57
C GLY A 179 -9.94 2.82 18.47
N GLY A 180 -8.83 3.28 17.91
CA GLY A 180 -8.14 2.62 16.80
C GLY A 180 -7.24 3.59 16.06
N ASN A 181 -6.90 3.22 14.83
CA ASN A 181 -6.21 4.12 13.90
C ASN A 181 -6.90 4.11 12.51
N PHE A 182 -6.61 5.09 11.66
CA PHE A 182 -7.06 5.09 10.26
C PHE A 182 -6.01 4.55 9.27
N HIS A 183 -4.96 3.89 9.76
CA HIS A 183 -3.87 3.37 8.95
C HIS A 183 -3.78 1.83 9.01
N TRP A 184 -2.71 1.27 8.45
CA TRP A 184 -2.56 -0.18 8.24
C TRP A 184 -2.01 -0.95 9.46
N GLN A 185 -1.41 -0.28 10.44
CA GLN A 185 -0.79 -0.96 11.60
C GLN A 185 -1.81 -1.58 12.56
N ASP A 186 -1.55 -2.82 12.97
CA ASP A 186 -2.39 -3.64 13.84
C ASP A 186 -1.59 -4.44 14.91
N PHE A 187 -0.33 -4.07 15.17
CA PHE A 187 0.54 -4.81 16.09
C PHE A 187 0.59 -4.23 17.51
N ASP A 188 0.21 -2.97 17.70
CA ASP A 188 0.25 -2.28 18.99
C ASP A 188 -0.98 -2.60 19.85
N ILE A 189 -0.76 -3.11 21.06
CA ILE A 189 -1.84 -3.42 22.01
C ILE A 189 -2.60 -2.14 22.40
N GLN A 190 -3.92 -2.17 22.35
CA GLN A 190 -4.77 -1.08 22.83
C GLN A 190 -5.30 -1.36 24.24
N LYS A 191 -5.63 -0.27 24.95
CA LYS A 191 -6.19 -0.32 26.31
C LYS A 191 -7.66 0.05 26.31
N TRP A 192 -8.44 -0.75 27.03
CA TRP A 192 -9.80 -0.43 27.47
C TRP A 192 -9.86 -0.61 28.98
N GLY A 193 -9.76 0.50 29.72
CA GLY A 193 -9.59 0.44 31.18
C GLY A 193 -8.38 -0.43 31.53
N GLU A 194 -8.59 -1.44 32.36
CA GLU A 194 -7.56 -2.40 32.76
C GLU A 194 -7.26 -3.46 31.68
N TYR A 195 -8.12 -3.64 30.69
CA TYR A 195 -8.00 -4.71 29.68
C TYR A 195 -7.03 -4.35 28.55
N ASN A 196 -6.22 -5.32 28.17
CA ASN A 196 -5.54 -5.33 26.88
C ASN A 196 -6.50 -5.85 25.81
N ILE A 197 -6.70 -5.08 24.74
CA ILE A 197 -7.55 -5.46 23.62
C ILE A 197 -6.75 -5.40 22.31
N PRO A 198 -7.13 -6.20 21.29
CA PRO A 198 -6.48 -6.12 19.99
C PRO A 198 -6.68 -4.72 19.40
N PRO A 199 -5.67 -4.14 18.73
CA PRO A 199 -5.91 -2.95 17.94
C PRO A 199 -6.86 -3.24 16.79
N ALA A 200 -7.46 -2.22 16.22
CA ALA A 200 -8.20 -2.32 14.97
C ALA A 200 -8.25 -0.96 14.27
N ARG A 201 -8.65 -0.99 12.99
CA ARG A 201 -8.97 0.22 12.23
C ARG A 201 -10.17 0.89 12.86
N SER A 202 -10.08 2.19 13.17
CA SER A 202 -11.03 2.91 14.04
C SER A 202 -12.37 3.24 13.38
N PHE A 203 -13.07 2.26 12.82
CA PHE A 203 -14.43 2.45 12.30
C PHE A 203 -15.44 1.76 13.21
N SER A 204 -16.40 2.52 13.73
CA SER A 204 -17.41 1.99 14.65
C SER A 204 -18.73 1.75 13.93
N GLY A 205 -19.48 0.73 14.33
CA GLY A 205 -20.86 0.56 13.87
C GLY A 205 -21.25 -0.88 13.57
N ILE A 206 -22.41 -1.03 12.92
CA ILE A 206 -22.87 -2.32 12.39
C ILE A 206 -22.34 -2.43 10.96
N ILE A 207 -21.18 -3.06 10.82
CA ILE A 207 -20.39 -3.08 9.58
C ILE A 207 -20.63 -4.30 8.69
N GLY A 208 -21.65 -5.11 9.01
CA GLY A 208 -22.08 -6.27 8.22
C GLY A 208 -23.60 -6.36 8.10
N ARG A 209 -24.07 -7.23 7.19
CA ARG A 209 -25.49 -7.48 6.96
C ARG A 209 -26.21 -7.95 8.23
N VAL A 210 -27.49 -7.63 8.33
CA VAL A 210 -28.35 -8.03 9.45
C VAL A 210 -29.62 -8.70 8.91
N LYS A 211 -30.00 -9.82 9.49
CA LYS A 211 -31.25 -10.52 9.17
C LYS A 211 -31.88 -11.13 10.42
N LEU A 212 -33.20 -11.20 10.44
CA LEU A 212 -33.97 -11.99 11.40
C LEU A 212 -34.47 -13.26 10.72
N GLU A 213 -34.33 -14.39 11.39
CA GLU A 213 -34.80 -15.69 10.92
C GLU A 213 -35.73 -16.32 11.96
N SER A 214 -36.92 -16.74 11.52
CA SER A 214 -37.84 -17.55 12.30
C SER A 214 -37.74 -19.01 11.84
N VAL A 215 -37.17 -19.86 12.69
CA VAL A 215 -36.89 -21.28 12.40
C VAL A 215 -37.67 -22.21 13.33
N ASN A 216 -37.93 -23.44 12.88
CA ASN A 216 -38.51 -24.45 13.76
C ASN A 216 -37.50 -24.89 14.84
N PRO A 217 -37.92 -25.56 15.93
CA PRO A 217 -37.02 -26.04 16.99
C PRO A 217 -35.92 -27.00 16.52
N VAL A 218 -36.12 -27.63 15.35
CA VAL A 218 -35.12 -28.46 14.67
C VAL A 218 -34.80 -27.77 13.35
N PHE A 219 -33.57 -27.29 13.22
CA PHE A 219 -33.18 -26.41 12.11
C PHE A 219 -31.72 -26.64 11.68
N ILE A 220 -31.40 -26.21 10.47
CA ILE A 220 -30.07 -26.18 9.87
C ILE A 220 -29.33 -24.97 10.43
N SER A 221 -28.21 -25.18 11.11
CA SER A 221 -27.43 -24.11 11.74
C SER A 221 -26.16 -23.73 10.98
N ASP A 222 -25.66 -24.59 10.09
CA ASP A 222 -24.54 -24.27 9.19
C ASP A 222 -24.47 -25.25 8.00
N ILE A 223 -23.93 -24.80 6.87
CA ILE A 223 -23.61 -25.62 5.69
C ILE A 223 -22.19 -25.27 5.23
N TYR A 224 -21.29 -26.25 5.29
CA TYR A 224 -19.93 -26.16 4.80
C TYR A 224 -19.74 -27.08 3.58
N MET A 225 -19.34 -26.48 2.46
CA MET A 225 -18.97 -27.19 1.23
C MET A 225 -17.45 -27.29 1.14
N GLN A 226 -16.91 -28.44 1.54
CA GLN A 226 -15.47 -28.71 1.58
C GLN A 226 -14.97 -29.26 0.24
N ASN A 227 -14.06 -28.55 -0.44
CA ASN A 227 -13.37 -29.07 -1.62
C ASN A 227 -12.46 -30.25 -1.27
N THR A 228 -12.30 -31.20 -2.19
CA THR A 228 -11.41 -32.36 -2.03
C THR A 228 -10.33 -32.39 -3.13
N PRO A 229 -9.26 -33.20 -2.98
CA PRO A 229 -8.23 -33.34 -4.01
C PRO A 229 -8.74 -33.80 -5.37
N GLU A 230 -9.91 -34.45 -5.43
CA GLU A 230 -10.61 -34.74 -6.66
C GLU A 230 -11.55 -33.57 -7.00
N PRO A 231 -11.25 -32.74 -8.02
CA PRO A 231 -11.90 -31.43 -8.17
C PRO A 231 -13.42 -31.49 -8.35
N THR A 232 -13.96 -32.61 -8.83
CA THR A 232 -15.39 -32.87 -9.05
C THR A 232 -16.11 -33.48 -7.85
N LYS A 233 -15.42 -33.59 -6.70
CA LYS A 233 -15.96 -34.07 -5.43
C LYS A 233 -15.83 -33.03 -4.33
N VAL A 234 -16.89 -32.91 -3.54
CA VAL A 234 -16.95 -32.08 -2.33
C VAL A 234 -17.62 -32.85 -1.19
N ASN A 235 -17.29 -32.50 0.06
CA ASN A 235 -18.05 -32.96 1.22
C ASN A 235 -19.03 -31.87 1.64
N ALA A 236 -20.33 -32.18 1.66
CA ALA A 236 -21.34 -31.32 2.26
C ALA A 236 -21.43 -31.66 3.76
N ILE A 237 -20.89 -30.80 4.61
CA ILE A 237 -20.92 -30.93 6.07
C ILE A 237 -22.02 -30.01 6.60
N ILE A 238 -23.07 -30.60 7.16
CA ILE A 238 -24.28 -29.89 7.58
C ILE A 238 -24.37 -29.95 9.10
N SER A 239 -24.47 -28.78 9.74
CA SER A 239 -24.82 -28.68 11.15
C SER A 239 -26.33 -28.55 11.31
N PHE A 240 -26.88 -29.31 12.23
CA PHE A 240 -28.26 -29.23 12.66
C PHE A 240 -28.32 -28.96 14.16
N THR A 241 -29.33 -28.21 14.60
CA THR A 241 -29.61 -27.97 16.01
C THR A 241 -31.02 -28.44 16.33
N ASN A 242 -31.16 -29.24 17.39
CA ASN A 242 -32.44 -29.67 17.95
C ASN A 242 -32.60 -29.12 19.38
N GLU A 243 -33.47 -28.14 19.56
CA GLU A 243 -33.80 -27.52 20.85
C GLU A 243 -34.96 -28.23 21.58
N THR A 244 -35.47 -29.34 21.04
CA THR A 244 -36.49 -30.15 21.72
C THR A 244 -35.85 -31.05 22.78
N PRO A 245 -36.58 -31.44 23.84
CA PRO A 245 -36.01 -32.24 24.93
C PRO A 245 -35.72 -33.69 24.54
N SER A 246 -36.13 -34.14 23.36
CA SER A 246 -35.99 -35.52 22.91
C SER A 246 -35.50 -35.60 21.47
N SER A 247 -35.05 -36.80 21.06
CA SER A 247 -34.64 -36.99 19.68
C SER A 247 -35.85 -36.99 18.74
N VAL A 248 -35.75 -36.26 17.63
CA VAL A 248 -36.75 -36.31 16.54
C VAL A 248 -36.20 -37.03 15.33
N LYS A 249 -37.08 -37.64 14.54
CA LYS A 249 -36.73 -38.23 13.23
C LYS A 249 -37.37 -37.43 12.11
N GLN A 250 -36.57 -36.97 11.15
CA GLN A 250 -37.04 -36.24 9.96
C GLN A 250 -36.29 -36.73 8.72
N ASP A 251 -36.81 -36.42 7.55
CA ASP A 251 -36.10 -36.68 6.29
C ASP A 251 -35.21 -35.46 5.96
N VAL A 252 -34.04 -35.69 5.36
CA VAL A 252 -33.12 -34.65 4.89
C VAL A 252 -32.94 -34.80 3.39
N GLU A 253 -33.22 -33.75 2.63
CA GLU A 253 -32.98 -33.71 1.19
C GLU A 253 -31.85 -32.72 0.89
N LEU A 254 -30.80 -33.20 0.24
CA LEU A 254 -29.71 -32.41 -0.33
C LEU A 254 -29.90 -32.33 -1.84
N THR A 255 -29.85 -31.13 -2.40
CA THR A 255 -29.79 -30.90 -3.85
C THR A 255 -28.68 -29.92 -4.20
N VAL A 256 -27.93 -30.21 -5.26
CA VAL A 256 -26.96 -29.29 -5.85
C VAL A 256 -27.43 -28.91 -7.23
N SER A 257 -27.53 -27.61 -7.49
CA SER A 257 -27.86 -27.04 -8.80
C SER A 257 -26.80 -26.04 -9.25
N GLU A 258 -26.68 -25.82 -10.55
CA GLU A 258 -25.87 -24.71 -11.05
C GLU A 258 -26.47 -23.37 -10.55
N LYS A 259 -25.63 -22.44 -10.05
CA LYS A 259 -26.11 -21.18 -9.44
C LYS A 259 -26.94 -20.34 -10.41
N ASN A 260 -26.54 -20.29 -11.67
CA ASN A 260 -27.20 -19.52 -12.72
C ASN A 260 -28.32 -20.30 -13.45
N ARG A 261 -28.49 -21.60 -13.16
CA ARG A 261 -29.54 -22.47 -13.69
C ARG A 261 -30.11 -23.35 -12.58
N PRO A 262 -30.91 -22.80 -11.66
CA PRO A 262 -31.38 -23.50 -10.47
C PRO A 262 -32.28 -24.71 -10.79
N ASP A 263 -32.87 -24.75 -11.99
CA ASP A 263 -33.62 -25.89 -12.53
C ASP A 263 -32.72 -27.09 -12.89
N LYS A 264 -31.44 -26.83 -13.19
CA LYS A 264 -30.44 -27.87 -13.51
C LYS A 264 -29.82 -28.43 -12.23
N VAL A 265 -30.50 -29.42 -11.65
CA VAL A 265 -29.99 -30.21 -10.52
C VAL A 265 -28.96 -31.23 -11.01
N VAL A 266 -27.73 -31.14 -10.52
CA VAL A 266 -26.61 -32.03 -10.86
C VAL A 266 -26.35 -33.12 -9.81
N PHE A 267 -26.89 -32.96 -8.60
CA PHE A 267 -26.85 -33.96 -7.55
C PHE A 267 -28.11 -33.89 -6.68
N ARG A 268 -28.64 -35.04 -6.26
CA ARG A 268 -29.76 -35.13 -5.32
C ARG A 268 -29.60 -36.36 -4.43
N GLN A 269 -29.82 -36.19 -3.13
CA GLN A 269 -29.86 -37.29 -2.18
C GLN A 269 -30.94 -37.04 -1.13
N LEU A 270 -31.78 -38.05 -0.89
CA LEU A 270 -32.79 -38.05 0.17
C LEU A 270 -32.39 -39.08 1.24
N LEU A 271 -32.16 -38.60 2.46
CA LEU A 271 -31.92 -39.42 3.64
C LEU A 271 -33.21 -39.49 4.46
N LYS A 272 -33.74 -40.70 4.65
CA LYS A 272 -34.99 -40.88 5.39
C LYS A 272 -34.72 -41.14 6.87
N HIS A 273 -35.60 -40.63 7.72
CA HIS A 273 -35.62 -40.90 9.17
C HIS A 273 -34.29 -40.61 9.89
N VAL A 274 -33.61 -39.54 9.48
CA VAL A 274 -32.42 -39.02 10.17
C VAL A 274 -32.77 -38.68 11.61
N SER A 275 -31.99 -39.18 12.56
CA SER A 275 -32.18 -38.91 13.98
C SER A 275 -31.46 -37.63 14.38
N PHE A 276 -32.20 -36.67 14.94
CA PHE A 276 -31.68 -35.44 15.51
C PHE A 276 -31.81 -35.53 17.03
N PRO A 277 -30.78 -35.96 17.77
CA PRO A 277 -30.77 -35.89 19.23
C PRO A 277 -30.75 -34.42 19.70
N PRO A 278 -31.13 -34.12 20.95
CA PRO A 278 -31.03 -32.76 21.50
C PRO A 278 -29.62 -32.17 21.35
N GLY A 279 -29.55 -30.87 21.08
CA GLY A 279 -28.32 -30.12 20.86
C GLY A 279 -27.85 -30.09 19.40
N LYS A 280 -26.59 -29.66 19.21
CA LYS A 280 -25.95 -29.55 17.89
C LYS A 280 -25.40 -30.91 17.42
N ARG A 281 -25.57 -31.21 16.13
CA ARG A 281 -25.00 -32.37 15.45
C ARG A 281 -24.53 -32.03 14.06
N GLU A 282 -23.47 -32.69 13.60
CA GLU A 282 -22.97 -32.59 12.23
C GLU A 282 -23.20 -33.88 11.46
N MET A 283 -23.45 -33.74 10.16
CA MET A 283 -23.55 -34.84 9.20
C MET A 283 -22.72 -34.49 7.97
N MET A 284 -21.89 -35.43 7.52
CA MET A 284 -21.15 -35.32 6.26
C MET A 284 -21.86 -36.14 5.17
N ILE A 285 -22.09 -35.53 4.01
CA ILE A 285 -22.62 -36.18 2.81
C ILE A 285 -21.62 -35.95 1.67
N PRO A 286 -20.96 -36.99 1.13
CA PRO A 286 -20.09 -36.85 -0.03
C PRO A 286 -20.93 -36.56 -1.29
N VAL A 287 -20.53 -35.53 -2.04
CA VAL A 287 -21.16 -35.12 -3.30
C VAL A 287 -20.15 -35.33 -4.42
N SER A 288 -20.50 -36.17 -5.38
CA SER A 288 -19.69 -36.43 -6.57
C SER A 288 -20.51 -36.17 -7.82
N VAL A 289 -19.98 -35.31 -8.70
CA VAL A 289 -20.61 -34.93 -9.97
C VAL A 289 -19.54 -35.05 -11.05
N SER A 290 -19.50 -36.19 -11.74
CA SER A 290 -18.42 -36.54 -12.68
C SER A 290 -18.17 -35.47 -13.75
N ASP A 291 -19.25 -34.85 -14.26
CA ASP A 291 -19.21 -33.83 -15.31
C ASP A 291 -19.33 -32.40 -14.73
N ALA A 292 -18.96 -32.20 -13.46
CA ALA A 292 -18.97 -30.87 -12.85
C ALA A 292 -18.01 -29.95 -13.61
N LYS A 293 -18.54 -28.81 -14.03
CA LYS A 293 -17.70 -27.70 -14.47
C LYS A 293 -16.96 -27.13 -13.26
N LEU A 294 -15.64 -27.00 -13.38
CA LEU A 294 -14.81 -26.49 -12.31
C LEU A 294 -14.87 -24.98 -12.23
N TRP A 295 -14.74 -24.46 -11.01
CA TRP A 295 -14.44 -23.07 -10.76
C TRP A 295 -12.98 -22.80 -11.13
N ASP A 296 -12.74 -21.82 -11.98
CA ASP A 296 -11.43 -21.39 -12.44
C ASP A 296 -11.41 -19.86 -12.65
N LEU A 297 -10.23 -19.29 -12.89
CA LEU A 297 -10.05 -17.83 -13.07
C LEU A 297 -10.82 -17.28 -14.27
N ASP A 298 -10.85 -18.02 -15.38
CA ASP A 298 -11.53 -17.61 -16.62
C ASP A 298 -12.97 -18.15 -16.70
N THR A 299 -13.27 -19.23 -15.98
CA THR A 299 -14.58 -19.90 -15.95
C THR A 299 -15.01 -20.16 -14.50
N PRO A 300 -15.44 -19.13 -13.75
CA PRO A 300 -15.79 -19.25 -12.33
C PRO A 300 -17.18 -19.90 -12.12
N GLU A 301 -17.31 -21.17 -12.46
CA GLU A 301 -18.58 -21.90 -12.38
C GLU A 301 -18.97 -22.19 -10.92
N LEU A 302 -20.16 -21.72 -10.53
CA LEU A 302 -20.69 -21.82 -9.17
C LEU A 302 -21.94 -22.68 -9.09
N TYR A 303 -22.11 -23.32 -7.94
CA TYR A 303 -23.24 -24.18 -7.60
C TYR A 303 -23.87 -23.73 -6.28
N THR A 304 -25.12 -24.12 -6.07
CA THR A 304 -25.83 -23.92 -4.82
C THR A 304 -26.19 -25.28 -4.22
N CYS A 305 -25.68 -25.56 -3.03
CA CYS A 305 -26.14 -26.67 -2.20
C CYS A 305 -27.36 -26.21 -1.41
N ASN A 306 -28.50 -26.86 -1.61
CA ASN A 306 -29.74 -26.62 -0.88
C ASN A 306 -30.05 -27.82 0.01
N ILE A 307 -30.26 -27.56 1.31
CA ILE A 307 -30.65 -28.56 2.31
C ILE A 307 -32.08 -28.29 2.75
N GLN A 308 -32.90 -29.33 2.82
CA GLN A 308 -34.25 -29.27 3.36
C GLN A 308 -34.45 -30.34 4.43
N ILE A 309 -34.99 -29.95 5.59
CA ILE A 309 -35.55 -30.86 6.58
C ILE A 309 -37.03 -31.06 6.26
N LYS A 310 -37.48 -32.29 6.10
CA LYS A 310 -38.84 -32.61 5.63
C LYS A 310 -39.56 -33.56 6.58
N LYS A 311 -40.88 -33.38 6.69
CA LYS A 311 -41.81 -34.32 7.32
C LYS A 311 -42.89 -34.68 6.31
N GLY A 312 -42.72 -35.81 5.62
CA GLY A 312 -43.58 -36.16 4.50
C GLY A 312 -43.40 -35.17 3.34
N LYS A 313 -44.48 -34.49 2.93
CA LYS A 313 -44.44 -33.47 1.86
C LYS A 313 -44.04 -32.08 2.36
N ASN A 314 -44.04 -31.87 3.67
CA ASN A 314 -43.91 -30.55 4.27
C ASN A 314 -42.44 -30.24 4.53
N THR A 315 -42.00 -29.03 4.17
CA THR A 315 -40.63 -28.56 4.46
C THR A 315 -40.61 -27.85 5.81
N LEU A 316 -39.90 -28.43 6.79
CA LEU A 316 -39.78 -27.90 8.14
C LEU A 316 -38.69 -26.82 8.25
N ASP A 317 -37.60 -26.98 7.53
CA ASP A 317 -36.55 -25.97 7.43
C ASP A 317 -35.82 -26.09 6.10
N ARG A 318 -35.25 -24.98 5.62
CA ARG A 318 -34.42 -24.96 4.42
C ARG A 318 -33.32 -23.91 4.57
N ASP A 319 -32.13 -24.24 4.09
CA ASP A 319 -31.02 -23.30 3.97
C ASP A 319 -30.13 -23.67 2.77
N LYS A 320 -29.25 -22.76 2.36
CA LYS A 320 -28.40 -22.93 1.18
C LYS A 320 -27.01 -22.32 1.33
N LYS A 321 -26.04 -22.91 0.64
CA LYS A 321 -24.67 -22.39 0.53
C LYS A 321 -24.19 -22.45 -0.92
N ASN A 322 -23.59 -21.36 -1.39
CA ASN A 322 -22.91 -21.34 -2.68
C ASN A 322 -21.48 -21.89 -2.53
N PHE A 323 -20.99 -22.55 -3.57
CA PHE A 323 -19.62 -23.10 -3.63
C PHE A 323 -19.20 -23.32 -5.09
N GLY A 324 -17.92 -23.64 -5.30
CA GLY A 324 -17.37 -24.04 -6.60
C GLY A 324 -16.56 -25.33 -6.48
N PHE A 325 -16.60 -26.17 -7.52
CA PHE A 325 -15.75 -27.36 -7.63
C PHE A 325 -14.36 -26.95 -8.09
N ARG A 326 -13.34 -27.05 -7.23
CA ARG A 326 -11.94 -26.73 -7.58
C ARG A 326 -10.97 -27.44 -6.64
N TRP A 327 -9.71 -27.51 -7.04
CA TRP A 327 -8.61 -27.90 -6.15
C TRP A 327 -7.42 -26.95 -6.27
N PHE A 328 -6.83 -26.57 -5.15
CA PHE A 328 -5.61 -25.77 -5.09
C PHE A 328 -4.58 -26.46 -4.20
N SER A 329 -3.36 -26.63 -4.70
CA SER A 329 -2.30 -27.39 -4.01
C SER A 329 -0.93 -26.75 -4.22
N ALA A 330 -0.04 -26.99 -3.24
CA ALA A 330 1.40 -26.93 -3.43
C ALA A 330 1.89 -28.35 -3.71
N GLU A 331 2.65 -28.55 -4.78
CA GLU A 331 3.17 -29.86 -5.19
C GLU A 331 4.68 -29.77 -5.43
N GLY A 332 5.39 -30.89 -5.36
CA GLY A 332 6.83 -30.93 -5.64
C GLY A 332 7.73 -30.32 -4.56
N VAL A 333 7.18 -29.92 -3.41
CA VAL A 333 7.94 -29.37 -2.26
C VAL A 333 9.09 -30.32 -1.89
N GLY A 334 10.30 -29.76 -1.77
CA GLY A 334 11.56 -30.48 -1.59
C GLY A 334 12.30 -30.83 -2.89
N THR A 335 11.66 -30.66 -4.06
CA THR A 335 12.21 -30.98 -5.39
C THR A 335 12.03 -29.83 -6.39
N ASP A 336 10.88 -29.77 -7.07
CA ASP A 336 10.46 -28.72 -8.01
C ASP A 336 9.08 -28.24 -7.58
N ALA A 337 9.07 -27.43 -6.52
CA ALA A 337 7.90 -26.91 -5.87
C ALA A 337 7.14 -25.95 -6.79
N VAL A 338 5.83 -26.15 -6.91
CA VAL A 338 4.94 -25.30 -7.70
C VAL A 338 3.56 -25.22 -7.07
N LEU A 339 2.87 -24.10 -7.32
CA LEU A 339 1.45 -23.96 -7.03
C LEU A 339 0.59 -24.46 -8.20
N ARG A 340 -0.52 -25.13 -7.90
CA ARG A 340 -1.49 -25.61 -8.90
C ARG A 340 -2.92 -25.19 -8.60
N LEU A 341 -3.66 -24.84 -9.66
CA LEU A 341 -5.11 -24.70 -9.67
C LEU A 341 -5.69 -25.72 -10.66
N ASN A 342 -6.57 -26.60 -10.17
CA ASN A 342 -7.20 -27.67 -10.97
C ASN A 342 -6.16 -28.53 -11.72
N GLY A 343 -5.03 -28.85 -11.07
CA GLY A 343 -3.93 -29.65 -11.62
C GLY A 343 -3.00 -28.89 -12.57
N ARG A 344 -3.28 -27.63 -12.91
CA ARG A 344 -2.43 -26.80 -13.78
C ARG A 344 -1.54 -25.90 -12.94
N ARG A 345 -0.25 -25.81 -13.28
CA ARG A 345 0.67 -24.85 -12.67
C ARG A 345 0.10 -23.43 -12.77
N VAL A 346 0.25 -22.64 -11.70
CA VAL A 346 -0.17 -21.24 -11.66
C VAL A 346 0.86 -20.40 -10.90
N MET A 347 1.19 -19.23 -11.44
CA MET A 347 1.89 -18.19 -10.68
C MET A 347 0.87 -17.18 -10.15
N LEU A 348 0.92 -16.88 -8.86
CA LEU A 348 0.06 -15.90 -8.22
C LEU A 348 0.64 -14.48 -8.43
N ARG A 349 -0.21 -13.57 -8.89
CA ARG A 349 0.09 -12.15 -9.11
C ARG A 349 -0.95 -11.35 -8.34
N SER A 350 -0.49 -10.63 -7.33
CA SER A 350 -1.36 -10.02 -6.33
C SER A 350 -0.88 -8.65 -5.89
N ALA A 351 -1.70 -7.99 -5.08
CA ALA A 351 -1.38 -6.78 -4.34
C ALA A 351 -2.02 -6.87 -2.95
N ILE A 352 -1.38 -6.28 -1.94
CA ILE A 352 -1.94 -6.26 -0.57
C ILE A 352 -3.05 -5.22 -0.45
N SER A 353 -4.27 -5.62 -0.10
CA SER A 353 -5.37 -4.66 0.11
C SER A 353 -5.49 -4.30 1.57
N TRP A 354 -5.44 -2.99 1.83
CA TRP A 354 -5.68 -2.42 3.14
C TRP A 354 -7.14 -2.55 3.58
N GLY A 355 -8.06 -3.11 2.80
CA GLY A 355 -9.47 -3.26 3.16
C GLY A 355 -10.23 -1.96 3.38
N TYR A 356 -9.78 -0.84 2.79
CA TYR A 356 -10.47 0.46 2.88
C TYR A 356 -11.36 0.73 1.66
N PHE A 357 -12.54 1.31 1.92
CA PHE A 357 -13.54 1.69 0.94
C PHE A 357 -13.93 3.16 1.09
N PRO A 358 -14.27 3.83 -0.02
CA PRO A 358 -14.66 5.23 0.02
C PRO A 358 -16.01 5.36 0.71
N VAL A 359 -16.27 6.52 1.33
CA VAL A 359 -17.51 6.87 2.03
C VAL A 359 -17.72 6.09 3.34
N THR A 360 -17.65 4.76 3.30
CA THR A 360 -18.04 3.86 4.41
C THR A 360 -16.87 3.45 5.32
N GLY A 361 -15.62 3.54 4.86
CA GLY A 361 -14.44 3.13 5.61
C GLY A 361 -14.08 1.67 5.39
N LEU A 362 -14.77 0.74 6.03
CA LEU A 362 -14.45 -0.71 5.99
C LEU A 362 -15.45 -1.55 5.19
N ILE A 363 -16.52 -0.95 4.66
CA ILE A 363 -17.63 -1.67 4.07
C ILE A 363 -17.59 -1.52 2.55
N ALA A 364 -17.39 -2.65 1.85
CA ALA A 364 -17.55 -2.68 0.41
C ALA A 364 -19.03 -2.61 0.02
N THR A 365 -19.39 -1.76 -0.94
CA THR A 365 -20.68 -1.93 -1.65
C THR A 365 -20.53 -3.03 -2.71
N PRO A 366 -21.63 -3.66 -3.16
CA PRO A 366 -21.57 -4.64 -4.25
C PRO A 366 -20.89 -4.12 -5.51
N GLU A 367 -21.12 -2.86 -5.87
CA GLU A 367 -20.51 -2.21 -7.05
C GLU A 367 -19.01 -2.00 -6.86
N MET A 368 -18.58 -1.59 -5.66
CA MET A 368 -17.16 -1.43 -5.33
C MET A 368 -16.43 -2.76 -5.24
N ALA A 369 -17.07 -3.80 -4.71
CA ALA A 369 -16.55 -5.16 -4.70
C ALA A 369 -16.39 -5.71 -6.13
N GLU A 370 -17.37 -5.53 -7.00
CA GLU A 370 -17.28 -5.87 -8.42
C GLU A 370 -16.15 -5.10 -9.11
N LYS A 371 -16.10 -3.78 -8.93
CA LYS A 371 -15.05 -2.93 -9.51
C LYS A 371 -13.65 -3.34 -9.04
N GLN A 372 -13.48 -3.71 -7.78
CA GLN A 372 -12.22 -4.22 -7.26
C GLN A 372 -11.75 -5.45 -8.05
N VAL A 373 -12.62 -6.42 -8.26
CA VAL A 373 -12.26 -7.65 -9.00
C VAL A 373 -11.99 -7.35 -10.47
N LEU A 374 -12.86 -6.59 -11.14
CA LEU A 374 -12.69 -6.25 -12.55
C LEU A 374 -11.43 -5.43 -12.80
N THR A 375 -11.09 -4.48 -11.93
CA THR A 375 -9.85 -3.70 -12.04
C THR A 375 -8.61 -4.59 -11.82
N ALA A 376 -8.64 -5.51 -10.86
CA ALA A 376 -7.51 -6.43 -10.62
C ALA A 376 -7.24 -7.28 -11.88
N LYS A 377 -8.29 -7.88 -12.46
CA LYS A 377 -8.18 -8.64 -13.72
C LYS A 377 -7.74 -7.76 -14.89
N LYS A 378 -8.22 -6.52 -14.98
CA LYS A 378 -7.81 -5.55 -16.01
C LYS A 378 -6.30 -5.25 -15.94
N LEU A 379 -5.72 -5.23 -14.75
CA LEU A 379 -4.28 -5.06 -14.53
C LEU A 379 -3.48 -6.36 -14.72
N GLY A 380 -4.17 -7.48 -15.00
CA GLY A 380 -3.58 -8.80 -15.18
C GLY A 380 -3.23 -9.54 -13.87
N LEU A 381 -3.75 -9.07 -12.73
CA LEU A 381 -3.65 -9.80 -11.46
C LEU A 381 -4.64 -10.97 -11.45
N ASN A 382 -4.28 -12.05 -10.76
CA ASN A 382 -5.15 -13.22 -10.57
C ASN A 382 -5.46 -13.50 -9.10
N MET A 383 -4.92 -12.70 -8.18
CA MET A 383 -5.18 -12.76 -6.76
C MET A 383 -5.18 -11.35 -6.13
N LEU A 384 -5.82 -11.21 -4.97
CA LEU A 384 -5.61 -10.11 -4.03
C LEU A 384 -5.53 -10.65 -2.59
N ASN A 385 -5.10 -9.81 -1.65
CA ASN A 385 -5.02 -10.16 -0.23
C ASN A 385 -5.90 -9.24 0.63
N PHE A 386 -6.59 -9.79 1.63
CA PHE A 386 -7.05 -9.01 2.79
C PHE A 386 -5.92 -8.87 3.82
N HIS A 387 -5.20 -7.76 3.72
CA HIS A 387 -4.02 -7.51 4.52
C HIS A 387 -4.39 -7.04 5.93
N ARG A 388 -3.94 -7.75 6.97
CA ARG A 388 -4.15 -7.38 8.37
C ARG A 388 -5.63 -7.13 8.72
N CYS A 389 -6.57 -7.77 8.02
CA CYS A 389 -8.00 -7.62 8.27
C CYS A 389 -8.82 -8.78 7.72
N ILE A 390 -9.96 -9.04 8.38
CA ILE A 390 -10.98 -9.97 7.87
C ILE A 390 -11.58 -9.41 6.58
N GLY A 391 -11.73 -10.29 5.60
CA GLY A 391 -12.31 -9.97 4.31
C GLY A 391 -13.78 -9.56 4.39
N SER A 392 -14.17 -8.61 3.54
CA SER A 392 -15.57 -8.24 3.38
C SER A 392 -16.32 -9.36 2.63
N PRO A 393 -17.42 -9.91 3.19
CA PRO A 393 -18.14 -11.03 2.57
C PRO A 393 -18.60 -10.75 1.14
N VAL A 394 -19.06 -9.53 0.83
CA VAL A 394 -19.48 -9.17 -0.54
C VAL A 394 -18.31 -9.16 -1.52
N VAL A 395 -17.08 -8.88 -1.06
CA VAL A 395 -15.88 -9.01 -1.89
C VAL A 395 -15.61 -10.48 -2.18
N LEU A 396 -15.66 -11.37 -1.18
CA LEU A 396 -15.50 -12.81 -1.41
C LEU A 396 -16.58 -13.36 -2.36
N GLU A 397 -17.84 -12.97 -2.18
CA GLU A 397 -18.95 -13.32 -3.09
C GLU A 397 -18.66 -12.87 -4.54
N LYS A 398 -18.16 -11.65 -4.74
CA LYS A 398 -17.81 -11.15 -6.08
C LYS A 398 -16.57 -11.81 -6.67
N THR A 399 -15.60 -12.18 -5.83
CA THR A 399 -14.41 -12.89 -6.31
C THR A 399 -14.75 -14.31 -6.76
N ASP A 400 -15.67 -14.98 -6.06
CA ASP A 400 -16.24 -16.24 -6.51
C ASP A 400 -16.97 -16.11 -7.84
N GLU A 401 -17.77 -15.04 -8.03
CA GLU A 401 -18.58 -14.83 -9.23
C GLU A 401 -17.73 -14.46 -10.47
N LEU A 402 -16.62 -13.75 -10.26
CA LEU A 402 -15.85 -13.15 -11.34
C LEU A 402 -14.49 -13.82 -11.58
N GLY A 403 -14.09 -14.78 -10.74
CA GLY A 403 -12.87 -15.56 -10.89
C GLY A 403 -11.61 -14.77 -10.56
N LEU A 404 -11.38 -14.53 -9.28
CA LEU A 404 -10.14 -13.96 -8.72
C LEU A 404 -9.83 -14.68 -7.41
N LEU A 405 -8.58 -15.09 -7.19
CA LEU A 405 -8.18 -15.77 -5.96
C LEU A 405 -8.01 -14.77 -4.81
N TYR A 406 -8.10 -15.26 -3.58
CA TYR A 406 -7.84 -14.48 -2.38
C TYR A 406 -7.04 -15.26 -1.33
N TYR A 407 -6.32 -14.50 -0.51
CA TYR A 407 -5.64 -14.95 0.69
C TYR A 407 -5.99 -13.97 1.83
N GLU A 408 -6.31 -14.48 3.02
CA GLU A 408 -6.98 -13.72 4.09
C GLU A 408 -6.27 -13.83 5.44
N GLU A 409 -6.30 -12.74 6.22
CA GLU A 409 -5.74 -12.63 7.57
C GLU A 409 -6.80 -12.21 8.60
N PRO A 410 -6.73 -12.63 9.87
CA PRO A 410 -7.68 -12.19 10.90
C PRO A 410 -7.48 -10.72 11.32
N GLY A 411 -6.30 -10.15 11.07
CA GLY A 411 -5.85 -8.87 11.64
C GLY A 411 -5.60 -8.96 13.16
N SER A 412 -4.68 -8.14 13.64
CA SER A 412 -4.37 -7.91 15.06
C SER A 412 -3.83 -9.13 15.83
N PHE A 413 -3.66 -10.28 15.18
CA PHE A 413 -3.12 -11.48 15.83
C PHE A 413 -1.68 -11.28 16.33
N HIS A 414 -0.93 -10.37 15.69
CA HIS A 414 0.42 -9.99 16.11
C HIS A 414 0.45 -9.41 17.53
N SER A 415 -0.58 -8.65 17.94
CA SER A 415 -0.61 -7.93 19.22
C SER A 415 -0.85 -8.83 20.43
N ALA A 416 -1.39 -10.05 20.24
CA ALA A 416 -1.72 -10.95 21.34
C ALA A 416 -0.48 -11.63 21.91
N ASN A 417 0.02 -11.10 23.04
CA ASN A 417 1.14 -11.65 23.80
C ASN A 417 0.70 -12.83 24.69
N HIS A 418 1.20 -12.95 25.93
CA HIS A 418 0.82 -14.00 26.88
C HIS A 418 -0.48 -13.75 27.65
N ASP A 419 -1.06 -12.55 27.57
CA ASP A 419 -2.31 -12.19 28.25
C ASP A 419 -3.48 -13.09 27.76
N PRO A 420 -4.11 -13.89 28.65
CA PRO A 420 -5.15 -14.83 28.24
C PRO A 420 -6.41 -14.15 27.66
N PHE A 421 -6.72 -12.92 28.07
CA PHE A 421 -7.92 -12.21 27.66
C PHE A 421 -7.82 -11.81 26.19
N ILE A 422 -6.77 -11.06 25.81
CA ILE A 422 -6.55 -10.66 24.41
C ILE A 422 -6.34 -11.87 23.49
N ARG A 423 -5.66 -12.92 23.98
CA ARG A 423 -5.47 -14.18 23.24
C ARG A 423 -6.80 -14.86 22.92
N THR A 424 -7.71 -14.90 23.88
CA THR A 424 -9.05 -15.47 23.67
C THR A 424 -9.80 -14.71 22.58
N ILE A 425 -9.71 -13.37 22.57
CA ILE A 425 -10.35 -12.54 21.55
C ILE A 425 -9.82 -12.86 20.14
N VAL A 426 -8.49 -12.82 19.93
CA VAL A 426 -7.92 -13.04 18.58
C VAL A 426 -8.10 -14.48 18.09
N ASN A 427 -8.07 -15.47 18.99
CA ASN A 427 -8.27 -16.88 18.63
C ASN A 427 -9.73 -17.16 18.24
N GLU A 428 -10.67 -16.61 19.00
CA GLU A 428 -12.10 -16.71 18.65
C GLU A 428 -12.39 -15.99 17.34
N LYS A 429 -11.80 -14.80 17.14
CA LYS A 429 -11.87 -14.05 15.88
C LYS A 429 -11.39 -14.88 14.69
N LEU A 430 -10.20 -15.50 14.80
CA LEU A 430 -9.64 -16.39 13.78
C LEU A 430 -10.56 -17.57 13.48
N LYS A 431 -11.09 -18.27 14.50
CA LYS A 431 -12.00 -19.40 14.31
C LYS A 431 -13.29 -18.98 13.61
N ARG A 432 -13.90 -17.86 14.02
CA ARG A 432 -15.13 -17.34 13.40
C ARG A 432 -14.93 -16.93 11.94
N MET A 433 -13.78 -16.33 11.60
CA MET A 433 -13.39 -16.03 10.22
C MET A 433 -13.33 -17.31 9.37
N VAL A 434 -12.54 -18.31 9.80
CA VAL A 434 -12.41 -19.58 9.07
C VAL A 434 -13.78 -20.27 8.89
N HIS A 435 -14.61 -20.29 9.95
CA HIS A 435 -15.96 -20.85 9.87
C HIS A 435 -16.86 -20.15 8.84
N ARG A 436 -16.80 -18.81 8.74
CA ARG A 436 -17.62 -18.02 7.81
C ARG A 436 -17.21 -18.30 6.36
N ASP A 437 -15.91 -18.32 6.10
CA ASP A 437 -15.36 -18.17 4.75
C ASP A 437 -14.96 -19.48 4.07
N ARG A 438 -14.93 -20.59 4.81
CA ARG A 438 -14.51 -21.92 4.33
C ARG A 438 -15.24 -22.49 3.12
N SER A 439 -16.33 -21.90 2.62
CA SER A 439 -16.99 -22.37 1.38
C SER A 439 -16.72 -21.51 0.14
N HIS A 440 -15.93 -20.43 0.24
CA HIS A 440 -15.55 -19.60 -0.90
C HIS A 440 -14.48 -20.30 -1.76
N PRO A 441 -14.77 -20.70 -3.02
CA PRO A 441 -13.76 -21.28 -3.91
C PRO A 441 -12.61 -20.33 -4.22
N SER A 442 -12.82 -19.01 -4.18
CA SER A 442 -11.77 -18.01 -4.41
C SER A 442 -10.70 -17.97 -3.31
N LEU A 443 -11.05 -18.27 -2.07
CA LEU A 443 -10.16 -18.16 -0.92
C LEU A 443 -9.26 -19.40 -0.82
N ILE A 444 -7.94 -19.23 -0.98
CA ILE A 444 -7.00 -20.34 -1.15
C ILE A 444 -6.01 -20.52 -0.01
N ILE A 445 -5.72 -19.46 0.73
CA ILE A 445 -4.76 -19.48 1.84
C ILE A 445 -5.32 -18.63 2.99
N PHE A 446 -5.24 -19.17 4.21
CA PHE A 446 -5.38 -18.39 5.45
C PHE A 446 -4.00 -18.08 6.02
N ASN A 447 -3.80 -16.87 6.52
CA ASN A 447 -2.59 -16.50 7.22
C ASN A 447 -2.87 -15.91 8.57
N LEU A 448 -2.08 -16.30 9.56
CA LEU A 448 -2.28 -15.83 10.92
C LEU A 448 -1.73 -14.41 11.11
N ILE A 449 -0.55 -14.09 10.58
CA ILE A 449 0.18 -12.86 10.92
C ILE A 449 0.95 -12.29 9.72
N ASN A 450 0.83 -11.00 9.44
CA ASN A 450 1.81 -10.34 8.57
C ASN A 450 3.09 -9.98 9.34
N GLU A 451 4.25 -10.33 8.78
CA GLU A 451 5.58 -9.94 9.23
C GLU A 451 5.87 -10.26 10.72
N PHE A 452 5.71 -11.51 11.15
CA PHE A 452 6.05 -11.91 12.52
C PHE A 452 7.57 -12.01 12.76
N GLY A 453 8.18 -10.86 13.03
CA GLY A 453 9.60 -10.71 13.36
C GLY A 453 9.85 -10.15 14.77
N GLY A 454 11.03 -9.54 14.96
CA GLY A 454 11.34 -8.78 16.19
C GLY A 454 11.42 -9.61 17.49
N PRO A 455 11.31 -8.95 18.67
CA PRO A 455 11.44 -9.61 19.97
C PRO A 455 10.44 -10.76 20.21
N LEU A 456 9.19 -10.61 19.75
CA LEU A 456 8.15 -11.63 19.94
C LEU A 456 8.46 -12.93 19.19
N SER A 457 9.11 -12.87 18.03
CA SER A 457 9.55 -14.07 17.29
C SER A 457 10.62 -14.89 18.02
N ARG A 458 11.32 -14.28 18.99
CA ARG A 458 12.35 -14.93 19.82
C ARG A 458 11.75 -15.62 21.04
N ASP A 459 10.52 -15.28 21.43
CA ASP A 459 9.79 -15.94 22.50
C ASP A 459 9.23 -17.28 22.03
N LYS A 460 9.95 -18.36 22.32
CA LYS A 460 9.58 -19.71 21.85
C LYS A 460 8.33 -20.27 22.51
N GLU A 461 7.96 -19.82 23.70
CA GLU A 461 6.71 -20.23 24.34
C GLU A 461 5.51 -19.60 23.63
N LEU A 462 5.59 -18.29 23.33
CA LEU A 462 4.57 -17.61 22.55
C LEU A 462 4.44 -18.20 21.14
N VAL A 463 5.58 -18.46 20.47
CA VAL A 463 5.59 -19.13 19.16
C VAL A 463 4.88 -20.48 19.26
N ALA A 464 5.21 -21.33 20.24
CA ALA A 464 4.58 -22.63 20.40
C ALA A 464 3.05 -22.53 20.60
N LYS A 465 2.58 -21.55 21.40
CA LYS A 465 1.16 -21.27 21.56
C LYS A 465 0.50 -20.90 20.23
N ARG A 466 1.11 -20.01 19.44
CA ARG A 466 0.58 -19.58 18.13
C ARG A 466 0.59 -20.69 17.09
N MET A 467 1.57 -21.59 17.13
CA MET A 467 1.56 -22.79 16.30
C MET A 467 0.42 -23.75 16.68
N ASN A 468 0.02 -23.78 17.96
CA ASN A 468 -1.18 -24.52 18.36
C ASN A 468 -2.46 -23.82 17.89
N ASP A 469 -2.54 -22.49 18.03
CA ASP A 469 -3.65 -21.69 17.50
C ASP A 469 -3.86 -21.95 16.00
N MET A 470 -2.75 -22.03 15.24
CA MET A 470 -2.74 -22.38 13.82
C MET A 470 -3.32 -23.78 13.55
N ARG A 471 -2.90 -24.81 14.31
CA ARG A 471 -3.44 -26.17 14.16
C ARG A 471 -4.93 -26.23 14.46
N GLU A 472 -5.37 -25.53 15.50
CA GLU A 472 -6.80 -25.45 15.85
C GLU A 472 -7.62 -24.77 14.75
N ALA A 473 -7.10 -23.68 14.17
CA ALA A 473 -7.76 -23.00 13.05
C ALA A 473 -7.80 -23.88 11.78
N HIS A 474 -6.70 -24.56 11.44
CA HIS A 474 -6.66 -25.48 10.30
C HIS A 474 -7.63 -26.66 10.49
N ALA A 475 -7.86 -27.13 11.72
CA ALA A 475 -8.83 -28.20 11.98
C ALA A 475 -10.29 -27.78 11.68
N VAL A 476 -10.61 -26.48 11.71
CA VAL A 476 -11.94 -25.95 11.32
C VAL A 476 -12.19 -26.09 9.81
N ASP A 477 -11.12 -25.99 9.03
CA ASP A 477 -11.13 -26.11 7.57
C ASP A 477 -9.83 -26.75 7.08
N PRO A 478 -9.75 -28.09 7.07
CA PRO A 478 -8.55 -28.77 6.59
C PRO A 478 -8.40 -28.69 5.08
N GLY A 479 -9.32 -28.08 4.33
CA GLY A 479 -9.27 -28.04 2.87
C GLY A 479 -8.39 -26.92 2.29
N ARG A 480 -7.72 -26.12 3.12
CA ARG A 480 -6.96 -24.93 2.69
C ARG A 480 -5.53 -24.95 3.20
N ILE A 481 -4.65 -24.28 2.46
CA ILE A 481 -3.30 -23.97 2.95
C ILE A 481 -3.45 -22.96 4.08
N MET A 482 -2.68 -23.14 5.16
CA MET A 482 -2.55 -22.16 6.21
C MET A 482 -1.08 -21.80 6.40
N THR A 483 -0.75 -20.51 6.42
CA THR A 483 0.59 -20.01 6.71
C THR A 483 0.61 -19.34 8.08
N PHE A 484 1.72 -19.48 8.80
CA PHE A 484 1.90 -18.83 10.08
C PHE A 484 2.15 -17.33 9.92
N THR A 485 3.04 -16.98 9.00
CA THR A 485 3.32 -15.57 8.72
C THR A 485 3.68 -15.34 7.25
N SER A 486 3.40 -14.12 6.79
CA SER A 486 3.93 -13.59 5.53
C SER A 486 5.21 -12.81 5.81
N GLY A 487 6.27 -13.11 5.05
CA GLY A 487 7.59 -12.49 5.20
C GLY A 487 8.54 -13.16 6.20
N TRP A 488 9.75 -12.60 6.31
CA TRP A 488 10.87 -13.04 7.17
C TRP A 488 11.48 -14.43 6.90
N ALA A 489 11.20 -15.09 5.77
CA ALA A 489 12.01 -16.24 5.35
C ALA A 489 13.44 -15.78 5.02
N GLY A 490 14.44 -16.37 5.68
CA GLY A 490 15.82 -15.89 5.65
C GLY A 490 16.74 -16.70 4.75
N SER A 491 16.60 -18.04 4.78
CA SER A 491 17.54 -18.94 4.10
C SER A 491 16.80 -19.99 3.28
N GLU A 492 17.21 -20.22 2.03
CA GLU A 492 16.70 -21.35 1.23
C GLU A 492 16.90 -22.66 1.99
N ASP A 493 15.92 -23.56 1.91
CA ASP A 493 16.01 -24.93 2.39
C ASP A 493 16.23 -25.13 3.91
N ARG A 494 16.17 -24.07 4.73
CA ARG A 494 16.29 -24.15 6.20
C ARG A 494 14.93 -24.27 6.87
N GLU A 495 14.87 -24.99 8.00
CA GLU A 495 13.74 -24.91 8.92
C GLU A 495 13.73 -23.59 9.68
N GLU A 496 12.64 -22.84 9.56
CA GLU A 496 12.45 -21.53 10.19
C GLU A 496 10.99 -21.38 10.64
N ASP A 497 10.75 -20.73 11.79
CA ASP A 497 9.38 -20.51 12.27
C ASP A 497 8.58 -19.65 11.26
N SER A 498 9.22 -18.70 10.58
CA SER A 498 8.61 -17.85 9.54
C SER A 498 8.13 -18.62 8.31
N LYS A 499 8.62 -19.84 8.11
CA LYS A 499 8.20 -20.72 7.02
C LYS A 499 7.12 -21.71 7.44
N SER A 500 6.55 -21.53 8.63
CA SER A 500 5.58 -22.50 9.16
C SER A 500 4.30 -22.49 8.35
N HIS A 501 3.89 -23.66 7.86
CA HIS A 501 2.68 -23.82 7.06
C HIS A 501 2.06 -25.21 7.24
N MET A 502 0.79 -25.32 6.89
CA MET A 502 0.02 -26.56 6.84
C MET A 502 -0.61 -26.70 5.45
N LEU A 503 -0.57 -27.92 4.90
CA LEU A 503 -1.10 -28.24 3.58
C LEU A 503 -2.53 -28.79 3.70
N PRO A 504 -3.35 -28.68 2.63
CA PRO A 504 -4.70 -29.21 2.63
C PRO A 504 -4.74 -30.71 2.99
N PHE A 505 -5.62 -31.06 3.93
CA PHE A 505 -5.84 -32.38 4.52
C PHE A 505 -4.63 -32.99 5.22
N ASP A 506 -3.64 -32.17 5.55
CA ASP A 506 -2.46 -32.57 6.31
C ASP A 506 -2.45 -31.91 7.69
N THR A 507 -2.29 -32.71 8.73
CA THR A 507 -2.16 -32.22 10.11
C THR A 507 -0.73 -31.85 10.48
N THR A 508 0.23 -32.08 9.59
CA THR A 508 1.65 -31.78 9.78
C THR A 508 1.89 -30.28 9.68
N LEU A 509 2.59 -29.74 10.68
CA LEU A 509 3.10 -28.38 10.65
C LEU A 509 4.53 -28.42 10.11
N TYR A 510 4.70 -28.00 8.87
CA TYR A 510 6.00 -27.89 8.21
C TYR A 510 6.68 -26.59 8.61
N ARG A 511 8.02 -26.57 8.62
CA ARG A 511 8.84 -25.36 8.87
C ARG A 511 9.82 -25.05 7.74
N LYS A 512 9.67 -25.75 6.63
CA LYS A 512 10.50 -25.70 5.43
C LYS A 512 9.61 -26.06 4.25
N GLY A 513 9.86 -25.49 3.07
CA GLY A 513 9.05 -25.74 1.87
C GLY A 513 8.20 -24.55 1.43
N TRP A 514 8.20 -23.47 2.21
CA TRP A 514 7.55 -22.20 1.90
C TRP A 514 8.53 -21.06 2.16
N PHE A 515 8.88 -20.30 1.13
CA PHE A 515 9.85 -19.20 1.23
C PHE A 515 9.14 -17.90 0.84
N ASP A 516 8.75 -17.12 1.84
CA ASP A 516 8.16 -15.79 1.66
C ASP A 516 9.05 -14.71 2.29
N ASN A 517 9.51 -13.78 1.46
CA ASN A 517 10.27 -12.63 1.94
C ASN A 517 9.83 -11.32 1.29
N HIS A 518 9.97 -10.26 2.08
CA HIS A 518 9.51 -8.93 1.70
C HIS A 518 10.65 -8.02 1.27
N ARG A 519 10.36 -7.15 0.29
CA ARG A 519 11.20 -6.01 -0.09
C ARG A 519 10.31 -4.81 -0.40
N ALA A 520 9.62 -4.34 0.64
CA ALA A 520 8.81 -3.13 0.58
C ALA A 520 9.64 -1.92 0.18
N GLY A 521 10.92 -1.93 0.55
CA GLY A 521 11.87 -0.93 0.10
C GLY A 521 12.25 -1.06 -1.38
N GLY A 522 12.68 0.04 -1.98
CA GLY A 522 13.13 0.08 -3.36
C GLY A 522 13.40 1.51 -3.85
N PRO A 523 14.01 1.70 -5.02
CA PRO A 523 14.11 2.99 -5.66
C PRO A 523 12.71 3.48 -6.03
N GLU A 524 12.55 4.80 -6.03
CA GLU A 524 11.38 5.55 -6.47
C GLU A 524 10.93 5.25 -7.91
N THR A 525 11.81 4.65 -8.73
CA THR A 525 11.60 4.24 -10.11
C THR A 525 12.37 2.96 -10.42
N TYR A 526 12.16 2.33 -11.58
CA TYR A 526 13.02 1.22 -12.02
C TYR A 526 14.45 1.72 -12.28
N VAL A 527 15.45 0.93 -11.88
CA VAL A 527 16.87 1.24 -12.12
C VAL A 527 17.49 0.17 -12.99
N GLU A 528 18.31 0.59 -13.95
CA GLU A 528 18.97 -0.26 -14.96
C GLU A 528 19.77 -1.39 -14.30
N SER A 529 20.43 -1.11 -13.17
CA SER A 529 21.25 -2.09 -12.45
C SER A 529 20.46 -3.26 -11.86
N TYR A 530 19.13 -3.25 -11.91
CA TYR A 530 18.29 -4.37 -11.47
C TYR A 530 18.33 -5.56 -12.42
N TYR A 531 18.73 -5.35 -13.67
CA TYR A 531 18.93 -6.40 -14.64
C TYR A 531 20.23 -6.18 -15.40
N LYS A 532 21.26 -6.97 -15.07
CA LYS A 532 22.55 -6.99 -15.79
C LYS A 532 22.74 -8.27 -16.61
N GLY A 533 21.88 -9.26 -16.40
CA GLY A 533 21.81 -10.48 -17.20
C GLY A 533 21.03 -11.60 -16.49
N PRO A 534 20.98 -12.81 -17.06
CA PRO A 534 20.14 -13.90 -16.58
C PRO A 534 20.38 -14.34 -15.14
N LYS A 535 21.60 -14.15 -14.62
CA LYS A 535 22.02 -14.53 -13.26
C LYS A 535 22.40 -13.34 -12.38
N ASP A 536 22.41 -12.13 -12.94
CA ASP A 536 22.64 -10.88 -12.21
C ASP A 536 21.40 -10.00 -12.37
N ASN A 537 20.37 -10.39 -11.63
CA ASN A 537 19.03 -9.83 -11.67
C ASN A 537 18.48 -9.77 -10.24
N ILE A 538 17.83 -8.66 -9.88
CA ILE A 538 17.20 -8.50 -8.56
C ILE A 538 16.14 -9.56 -8.24
N MET A 539 15.52 -10.16 -9.25
CA MET A 539 14.57 -11.26 -9.10
C MET A 539 15.20 -12.63 -9.18
N TYR A 540 16.52 -12.73 -9.36
CA TYR A 540 17.19 -14.01 -9.54
C TYR A 540 17.04 -14.90 -8.31
N THR A 541 16.72 -16.18 -8.54
CA THR A 541 16.67 -17.19 -7.48
C THR A 541 17.08 -18.56 -8.02
N THR A 542 17.63 -19.39 -7.15
CA THR A 542 17.86 -20.82 -7.41
C THR A 542 16.89 -21.72 -6.65
N ASN A 543 16.03 -21.13 -5.80
CA ASN A 543 15.11 -21.86 -4.95
C ASN A 543 14.02 -22.54 -5.79
N ARG A 544 14.17 -23.85 -5.95
CA ARG A 544 13.20 -24.71 -6.63
C ARG A 544 12.45 -25.63 -5.68
N LYS A 545 12.90 -25.77 -4.44
CA LYS A 545 12.39 -26.79 -3.53
C LYS A 545 11.30 -26.25 -2.60
N GLU A 546 11.12 -24.94 -2.57
CA GLU A 546 10.14 -24.28 -1.72
C GLU A 546 9.20 -23.46 -2.60
N ILE A 547 7.94 -23.33 -2.19
CA ILE A 547 7.04 -22.35 -2.80
C ILE A 547 7.65 -20.97 -2.60
N TYR A 548 8.03 -20.34 -3.70
CA TYR A 548 8.82 -19.11 -3.68
C TYR A 548 7.95 -17.88 -3.89
N VAL A 549 7.76 -17.14 -2.80
CA VAL A 549 6.91 -15.96 -2.69
C VAL A 549 7.78 -14.72 -2.50
N ARG A 550 7.47 -13.69 -3.28
CA ARG A 550 7.96 -12.32 -3.09
C ARG A 550 6.80 -11.47 -2.59
N GLY A 551 6.74 -11.26 -1.28
CA GLY A 551 5.70 -10.48 -0.61
C GLY A 551 6.03 -8.99 -0.54
N GLU A 552 5.01 -8.15 -0.47
CA GLU A 552 5.12 -6.69 -0.31
C GLU A 552 6.26 -6.04 -1.11
N GLU A 553 6.31 -6.26 -2.42
CA GLU A 553 7.40 -5.78 -3.26
C GLU A 553 7.17 -4.32 -3.68
N GLY A 554 8.14 -3.44 -3.41
CA GLY A 554 8.26 -2.09 -3.97
C GLY A 554 7.13 -1.13 -3.63
N ALA A 555 7.23 -0.41 -2.53
CA ALA A 555 6.24 0.59 -2.13
C ALA A 555 6.45 1.93 -2.83
N ILE A 556 5.95 2.03 -4.07
CA ILE A 556 6.18 3.21 -4.91
C ILE A 556 5.04 4.23 -4.73
N SER A 557 5.32 5.25 -3.93
CA SER A 557 4.38 6.35 -3.66
C SER A 557 4.11 7.17 -4.92
N THR A 558 2.84 7.21 -5.35
CA THR A 558 2.36 8.00 -6.50
C THR A 558 1.01 8.64 -6.13
N PRO A 559 0.63 9.78 -6.73
CA PRO A 559 -0.61 10.45 -6.35
C PRO A 559 -1.84 9.61 -6.77
N PRO A 560 -2.91 9.59 -5.95
CA PRO A 560 -4.21 9.06 -6.38
C PRO A 560 -4.78 9.81 -7.59
N ARG A 561 -5.83 9.28 -8.23
CA ARG A 561 -6.52 9.95 -9.34
C ARG A 561 -7.47 11.04 -8.82
N ILE A 562 -6.89 12.07 -8.20
CA ILE A 562 -7.59 13.10 -7.41
C ILE A 562 -8.81 13.69 -8.15
N GLN A 563 -8.68 13.98 -9.44
CA GLN A 563 -9.80 14.50 -10.24
C GLN A 563 -10.93 13.47 -10.42
N MET A 564 -10.61 12.18 -10.62
CA MET A 564 -11.63 11.12 -10.71
C MET A 564 -12.34 10.92 -9.37
N ILE A 565 -11.59 10.95 -8.26
CA ILE A 565 -12.17 10.88 -6.90
C ILE A 565 -13.15 12.04 -6.68
N TYR A 566 -12.74 13.27 -6.98
CA TYR A 566 -13.61 14.45 -6.89
C TYR A 566 -14.87 14.31 -7.75
N ASN A 567 -14.76 13.77 -8.96
CA ASN A 567 -15.91 13.54 -9.83
C ASN A 567 -16.88 12.51 -9.21
N GLN A 568 -16.38 11.43 -8.59
CA GLN A 568 -17.23 10.45 -7.89
C GLN A 568 -17.99 11.09 -6.72
N ILE A 569 -17.30 11.90 -5.91
CA ILE A 569 -17.90 12.61 -4.79
C ILE A 569 -18.94 13.63 -5.28
N SER A 570 -18.63 14.39 -6.33
CA SER A 570 -19.53 15.38 -6.91
C SER A 570 -20.78 14.74 -7.52
N ASN A 571 -20.63 13.58 -8.17
CA ASN A 571 -21.75 12.87 -8.79
C ASN A 571 -22.66 12.19 -7.78
N SER A 572 -22.10 11.62 -6.70
CA SER A 572 -22.87 10.92 -5.67
C SER A 572 -23.46 11.85 -4.62
N GLY A 573 -22.84 13.02 -4.38
CA GLY A 573 -23.17 13.91 -3.28
C GLY A 573 -22.75 13.37 -1.90
N LYS A 574 -22.16 12.18 -1.81
CA LYS A 574 -21.75 11.54 -0.56
C LYS A 574 -20.30 11.90 -0.23
N THR A 575 -20.06 12.47 0.95
CA THR A 575 -18.70 12.73 1.45
C THR A 575 -18.19 11.59 2.30
N GLY A 576 -19.02 11.02 3.18
CA GLY A 576 -18.59 9.98 4.11
C GLY A 576 -17.35 10.37 4.93
N TRP A 577 -16.54 9.38 5.27
CA TRP A 577 -15.34 9.59 6.08
C TRP A 577 -14.20 10.32 5.35
N ASP A 578 -14.06 10.18 4.02
CA ASP A 578 -12.89 10.63 3.26
C ASP A 578 -13.16 11.79 2.28
N GLY A 579 -14.42 12.05 1.94
CA GLY A 579 -14.76 12.93 0.82
C GLY A 579 -14.42 14.41 1.04
N LEU A 580 -14.45 14.90 2.28
CA LEU A 580 -14.02 16.28 2.57
C LEU A 580 -12.51 16.44 2.39
N PHE A 581 -11.72 15.46 2.85
CA PHE A 581 -10.27 15.40 2.61
C PHE A 581 -9.97 15.46 1.10
N TRP A 582 -10.62 14.59 0.30
CA TRP A 582 -10.36 14.54 -1.13
C TRP A 582 -10.80 15.79 -1.89
N LYS A 583 -11.87 16.47 -1.46
CA LYS A 583 -12.25 17.79 -2.00
C LYS A 583 -11.15 18.84 -1.74
N SER A 584 -10.57 18.83 -0.53
CA SER A 584 -9.47 19.71 -0.15
C SER A 584 -8.23 19.44 -1.02
N GLN A 585 -7.86 18.16 -1.20
CA GLN A 585 -6.76 17.77 -2.08
C GLN A 585 -7.02 18.15 -3.55
N TYR A 586 -8.23 17.93 -4.06
CA TYR A 586 -8.58 18.33 -5.43
C TYR A 586 -8.43 19.82 -5.67
N LYS A 587 -8.84 20.65 -4.70
CA LYS A 587 -8.64 22.09 -4.77
C LYS A 587 -7.14 22.44 -4.85
N ALA A 588 -6.33 21.90 -3.95
CA ALA A 588 -4.89 22.17 -3.91
C ALA A 588 -4.19 21.80 -5.23
N PHE A 589 -4.48 20.61 -5.78
CA PHE A 589 -3.93 20.16 -7.05
C PHE A 589 -4.43 20.98 -8.24
N THR A 590 -5.71 21.33 -8.28
CA THR A 590 -6.29 22.14 -9.36
C THR A 590 -5.67 23.54 -9.38
N ASP A 591 -5.56 24.17 -8.21
CA ASP A 591 -4.96 25.48 -8.08
C ASP A 591 -3.49 25.46 -8.53
N TYR A 592 -2.73 24.43 -8.15
CA TYR A 592 -1.35 24.25 -8.60
C TYR A 592 -1.26 24.02 -10.12
N PHE A 593 -2.09 23.12 -10.67
CA PHE A 593 -2.11 22.79 -12.09
C PHE A 593 -2.40 24.01 -12.98
N GLN A 594 -3.35 24.84 -12.57
CA GLN A 594 -3.72 26.08 -13.27
C GLN A 594 -2.62 27.14 -13.13
N ARG A 595 -2.18 27.43 -11.90
CA ARG A 595 -1.15 28.45 -11.65
C ARG A 595 0.17 28.16 -12.37
N LYS A 596 0.53 26.89 -12.51
CA LYS A 596 1.77 26.45 -13.19
C LYS A 596 1.61 26.23 -14.69
N GLY A 597 0.43 26.50 -15.26
CA GLY A 597 0.22 26.42 -16.71
C GLY A 597 0.46 25.03 -17.29
N LEU A 598 0.03 23.97 -16.58
CA LEU A 598 0.36 22.59 -16.96
C LEU A 598 -0.57 21.99 -18.02
N ALA A 599 -1.70 22.64 -18.32
CA ALA A 599 -2.70 22.13 -19.26
C ALA A 599 -2.17 21.89 -20.70
N PRO A 600 -1.31 22.75 -21.30
CA PRO A 600 -0.78 22.49 -22.65
C PRO A 600 0.11 21.23 -22.75
N HIS A 601 0.65 20.77 -21.63
CA HIS A 601 1.61 19.67 -21.57
C HIS A 601 0.96 18.34 -21.19
N PHE A 602 0.08 18.38 -20.18
CA PHE A 602 -0.55 17.18 -19.64
C PHE A 602 -2.04 17.07 -19.98
N GLY A 603 -2.64 18.10 -20.57
CA GLY A 603 -4.08 18.18 -20.85
C GLY A 603 -4.89 18.44 -19.58
N THR A 604 -5.11 17.39 -18.78
CA THR A 604 -5.93 17.43 -17.56
C THR A 604 -5.12 17.10 -16.31
N LEU A 605 -5.61 17.52 -15.14
CA LEU A 605 -5.05 17.11 -13.85
C LEU A 605 -5.03 15.58 -13.71
N ASP A 606 -6.08 14.92 -14.17
CA ASP A 606 -6.17 13.46 -14.21
C ASP A 606 -5.06 12.80 -15.06
N SER A 607 -4.72 13.40 -16.20
CA SER A 607 -3.64 12.89 -17.05
C SER A 607 -2.27 13.08 -16.41
N LEU A 608 -2.05 14.21 -15.71
CA LEU A 608 -0.84 14.44 -14.92
C LEU A 608 -0.67 13.40 -13.80
N THR A 609 -1.72 13.15 -13.01
CA THR A 609 -1.64 12.12 -11.96
C THR A 609 -1.47 10.72 -12.53
N ARG A 610 -2.09 10.42 -13.68
CA ARG A 610 -1.91 9.16 -14.39
C ARG A 610 -0.47 8.93 -14.86
N VAL A 611 0.16 9.95 -15.44
CA VAL A 611 1.56 9.90 -15.88
C VAL A 611 2.51 9.66 -14.70
N MET A 612 2.26 10.28 -13.54
CA MET A 612 3.03 9.96 -12.32
C MET A 612 2.77 8.52 -11.82
N GLY A 613 1.53 8.02 -11.94
CA GLY A 613 1.18 6.64 -11.60
C GLY A 613 1.88 5.58 -12.47
N ASN A 614 2.25 5.92 -13.72
CA ASN A 614 2.98 5.02 -14.61
C ASN A 614 4.34 4.58 -14.04
N VAL A 615 4.98 5.43 -13.22
CA VAL A 615 6.25 5.09 -12.56
C VAL A 615 6.12 3.82 -11.72
N SER A 616 5.05 3.72 -10.92
CA SER A 616 4.76 2.53 -10.12
C SER A 616 4.46 1.32 -11.02
N PHE A 617 3.67 1.50 -12.09
CA PHE A 617 3.27 0.39 -12.96
C PHE A 617 4.45 -0.19 -13.75
N GLU A 618 5.35 0.65 -14.24
CA GLU A 618 6.55 0.21 -14.94
C GLU A 618 7.54 -0.47 -13.98
N HIS A 619 7.74 0.08 -12.78
CA HIS A 619 8.57 -0.55 -11.75
C HIS A 619 8.05 -1.95 -11.39
N GLN A 620 6.76 -2.06 -11.07
CA GLN A 620 6.11 -3.32 -10.71
C GLN A 620 6.09 -4.31 -11.87
N GLY A 621 5.75 -3.84 -13.07
CA GLY A 621 5.70 -4.65 -14.28
C GLY A 621 7.05 -5.31 -14.62
N ARG A 622 8.14 -4.53 -14.63
CA ARG A 622 9.49 -5.05 -14.90
C ARG A 622 9.97 -6.02 -13.81
N ARG A 623 9.57 -5.81 -12.55
CA ARG A 623 9.86 -6.75 -11.44
C ARG A 623 9.10 -8.07 -11.61
N ILE A 624 7.82 -8.00 -11.99
CA ILE A 624 7.01 -9.19 -12.30
C ILE A 624 7.63 -9.96 -13.47
N GLU A 625 8.00 -9.28 -14.54
CA GLU A 625 8.70 -9.89 -15.68
C GLU A 625 9.98 -10.62 -15.27
N GLY A 626 10.83 -9.94 -14.48
CA GLY A 626 12.08 -10.50 -13.98
C GLY A 626 11.89 -11.80 -13.20
N MET A 627 10.77 -11.98 -12.51
CA MET A 627 10.41 -13.22 -11.82
C MET A 627 9.84 -14.28 -12.79
N ARG A 628 8.95 -13.87 -13.71
CA ARG A 628 8.27 -14.77 -14.66
C ARG A 628 9.22 -15.39 -15.68
N MET A 629 10.23 -14.64 -16.14
CA MET A 629 11.17 -15.13 -17.16
C MET A 629 12.08 -16.28 -16.67
N GLN A 630 12.21 -16.48 -15.35
CA GLN A 630 13.11 -17.47 -14.75
C GLN A 630 12.49 -18.85 -14.54
N ASN A 631 11.19 -19.02 -14.78
CA ASN A 631 10.46 -20.27 -14.56
C ASN A 631 10.39 -20.77 -13.11
N LEU A 632 10.84 -20.00 -12.10
CA LEU A 632 10.94 -20.46 -10.70
C LEU A 632 10.05 -19.71 -9.71
N GLY A 633 9.48 -18.57 -10.10
CA GLY A 633 8.63 -17.80 -9.18
C GLY A 633 7.22 -18.37 -9.07
N ASP A 634 6.71 -18.51 -7.84
CA ASP A 634 5.35 -19.00 -7.59
C ASP A 634 4.37 -17.87 -7.25
N ALA A 635 4.83 -16.81 -6.58
CA ALA A 635 3.93 -15.74 -6.18
C ALA A 635 4.63 -14.37 -6.05
N TYR A 636 4.02 -13.32 -6.60
CA TYR A 636 4.47 -11.93 -6.50
C TYR A 636 3.35 -11.05 -5.92
N MET A 637 3.63 -10.34 -4.83
CA MET A 637 2.69 -9.43 -4.16
C MET A 637 3.20 -7.99 -4.26
N VAL A 638 2.49 -7.11 -4.95
CA VAL A 638 2.76 -5.67 -4.94
C VAL A 638 2.46 -5.09 -3.54
N ASN A 639 3.34 -4.20 -3.05
CA ASN A 639 3.04 -3.41 -1.86
C ASN A 639 1.98 -2.34 -2.17
N GLY A 640 0.75 -2.62 -1.77
CA GLY A 640 -0.40 -1.73 -1.86
C GLY A 640 -1.31 -2.02 -3.06
N TRP A 641 -2.58 -2.33 -2.78
CA TRP A 641 -3.66 -2.36 -3.77
C TRP A 641 -4.27 -0.97 -3.89
N GLU A 642 -4.99 -0.49 -2.87
CA GLU A 642 -5.58 0.85 -2.83
C GLU A 642 -4.70 1.88 -2.12
N ALA A 643 -4.88 3.16 -2.49
CA ALA A 643 -4.31 4.32 -1.80
C ALA A 643 -5.44 5.13 -1.11
N MET A 644 -5.26 5.46 0.16
CA MET A 644 -6.26 6.12 1.02
C MET A 644 -5.66 7.30 1.84
N PRO A 645 -6.47 8.20 2.45
CA PRO A 645 -5.97 9.45 3.05
C PRO A 645 -4.85 9.31 4.10
N TYR A 646 -4.79 8.18 4.82
CA TYR A 646 -3.87 7.92 5.93
C TYR A 646 -2.87 6.80 5.63
N ASP A 647 -2.49 6.61 4.37
CA ASP A 647 -1.42 5.69 4.00
C ASP A 647 -0.22 6.38 3.35
N ASN A 648 0.66 5.54 2.84
CA ASN A 648 1.93 5.87 2.24
C ASN A 648 1.78 6.15 0.71
N HIS A 649 0.57 5.94 0.17
CA HIS A 649 0.14 6.06 -1.22
C HIS A 649 0.89 5.14 -2.20
N SER A 650 1.38 3.98 -1.75
CA SER A 650 2.01 2.97 -2.60
C SER A 650 1.02 2.14 -3.44
N GLY A 651 -0.27 2.18 -3.12
CA GLY A 651 -1.32 1.48 -3.83
C GLY A 651 -1.30 1.69 -5.35
N ILE A 652 -1.59 0.65 -6.13
CA ILE A 652 -1.69 0.71 -7.60
C ILE A 652 -3.06 1.20 -8.11
N VAL A 653 -4.07 1.26 -7.25
CA VAL A 653 -5.35 1.91 -7.48
C VAL A 653 -5.63 2.96 -6.42
N ASP A 654 -6.54 3.90 -6.69
CA ASP A 654 -7.05 4.81 -5.66
C ASP A 654 -8.15 4.15 -4.79
N ILE A 655 -8.63 4.86 -3.77
CA ILE A 655 -9.70 4.36 -2.89
C ILE A 655 -10.99 3.99 -3.66
N TYR A 656 -11.28 4.63 -4.79
CA TYR A 656 -12.40 4.29 -5.68
C TYR A 656 -12.05 3.20 -6.71
N ARG A 657 -10.91 2.52 -6.57
CA ARG A 657 -10.42 1.44 -7.44
C ARG A 657 -10.19 1.88 -8.89
N ASN A 658 -9.88 3.15 -9.12
CA ASN A 658 -9.37 3.61 -10.42
C ASN A 658 -7.86 3.30 -10.48
N PRO A 659 -7.34 2.67 -11.55
CA PRO A 659 -5.91 2.52 -11.75
C PRO A 659 -5.19 3.87 -11.67
N LYS A 660 -4.12 3.93 -10.87
CA LYS A 660 -3.34 5.17 -10.72
C LYS A 660 -2.48 5.45 -11.95
N GLY A 661 -1.93 4.43 -12.60
CA GLY A 661 -1.27 4.52 -13.91
C GLY A 661 -2.17 4.07 -15.07
N ASP A 662 -1.60 4.04 -16.27
CA ASP A 662 -2.23 3.39 -17.42
C ASP A 662 -2.24 1.86 -17.25
N ALA A 663 -3.44 1.30 -17.11
CA ALA A 663 -3.62 -0.11 -16.88
C ALA A 663 -2.96 -1.01 -17.95
N SER A 664 -2.76 -0.51 -19.18
CA SER A 664 -2.09 -1.30 -20.23
C SER A 664 -0.64 -1.62 -19.90
N ILE A 665 0.04 -0.79 -19.09
CA ILE A 665 1.44 -1.01 -18.69
C ILE A 665 1.54 -2.27 -17.85
N LEU A 666 0.77 -2.36 -16.75
CA LEU A 666 0.85 -3.52 -15.87
C LEU A 666 0.22 -4.76 -16.52
N ALA A 667 -0.85 -4.58 -17.29
CA ALA A 667 -1.47 -5.66 -18.06
C ALA A 667 -0.50 -6.28 -19.07
N TYR A 668 0.36 -5.47 -19.71
CA TYR A 668 1.38 -5.94 -20.65
C TYR A 668 2.33 -6.97 -20.01
N TYR A 669 2.90 -6.66 -18.84
CA TYR A 669 3.81 -7.56 -18.12
C TYR A 669 3.11 -8.77 -17.49
N ASN A 670 1.78 -8.73 -17.37
CA ASN A 670 0.96 -9.81 -16.81
C ASN A 670 0.32 -10.72 -17.87
N GLN A 671 0.55 -10.48 -19.15
CA GLN A 671 0.04 -11.33 -20.24
C GLN A 671 0.48 -12.79 -20.04
N PRO A 672 -0.40 -13.77 -20.28
CA PRO A 672 -0.05 -15.19 -20.08
C PRO A 672 0.93 -15.72 -21.14
N LEU A 673 1.04 -15.07 -22.30
CA LEU A 673 1.98 -15.43 -23.36
C LEU A 673 2.53 -14.16 -24.01
N TYR A 674 3.82 -13.87 -23.83
CA TYR A 674 4.46 -12.70 -24.43
C TYR A 674 5.99 -12.84 -24.49
N MET A 675 6.64 -11.94 -25.24
CA MET A 675 8.10 -11.85 -25.28
C MET A 675 8.60 -10.88 -24.22
N ALA A 676 9.40 -11.37 -23.27
CA ALA A 676 10.10 -10.51 -22.32
C ALA A 676 11.43 -10.07 -22.97
N VAL A 677 11.50 -8.78 -23.31
CA VAL A 677 12.68 -8.14 -23.89
C VAL A 677 13.39 -7.45 -22.73
N ALA A 678 14.55 -7.95 -22.33
CA ALA A 678 15.22 -7.50 -21.11
C ALA A 678 16.53 -6.79 -21.46
N SER A 679 16.50 -5.45 -21.50
CA SER A 679 17.69 -4.64 -21.78
C SER A 679 18.62 -4.64 -20.56
N ARG A 680 19.91 -4.92 -20.78
CA ARG A 680 20.98 -4.84 -19.76
C ARG A 680 21.46 -3.41 -19.53
N ASN A 681 21.31 -2.58 -20.55
CA ASN A 681 21.50 -1.14 -20.49
C ASN A 681 20.35 -0.45 -21.21
N GLN A 682 19.75 0.54 -20.55
CA GLN A 682 18.60 1.30 -21.01
C GLN A 682 18.96 2.73 -21.41
N VAL A 683 20.11 3.25 -20.97
CA VAL A 683 20.61 4.56 -21.41
C VAL A 683 21.86 4.35 -22.26
N VAL A 684 21.83 4.84 -23.50
CA VAL A 684 22.91 4.65 -24.48
C VAL A 684 23.48 6.00 -24.90
N ARG A 685 24.77 6.23 -24.69
CA ARG A 685 25.47 7.38 -25.28
C ARG A 685 25.64 7.16 -26.78
N LEU A 686 25.33 8.16 -27.59
CA LEU A 686 25.50 8.08 -29.04
C LEU A 686 26.95 8.35 -29.48
N PRO A 687 27.48 7.58 -30.47
CA PRO A 687 26.98 6.29 -30.94
C PRO A 687 27.30 5.17 -29.92
N GLY A 688 26.45 4.14 -29.85
CA GLY A 688 26.60 3.04 -28.89
C GLY A 688 25.80 1.79 -29.25
N SER A 689 25.62 0.88 -28.29
CA SER A 689 24.77 -0.31 -28.43
C SER A 689 23.89 -0.53 -27.20
N ALA A 690 22.73 -1.15 -27.41
CA ALA A 690 21.91 -1.74 -26.37
C ALA A 690 22.14 -3.26 -26.34
N ALA A 691 22.56 -3.78 -25.19
CA ALA A 691 22.71 -5.20 -24.94
C ALA A 691 21.38 -5.76 -24.39
N VAL A 692 20.82 -6.78 -25.05
CA VAL A 692 19.46 -7.25 -24.76
C VAL A 692 19.40 -8.77 -24.69
N ASP A 693 18.69 -9.28 -23.68
CA ASP A 693 18.31 -10.68 -23.56
C ASP A 693 16.84 -10.87 -23.99
N PHE A 694 16.53 -11.98 -24.66
CA PHE A 694 15.18 -12.28 -25.14
C PHE A 694 14.66 -13.56 -24.50
N TYR A 695 13.56 -13.43 -23.77
CA TYR A 695 12.85 -14.53 -23.13
C TYR A 695 11.44 -14.67 -23.70
N ILE A 696 10.87 -15.86 -23.55
CA ILE A 696 9.43 -16.06 -23.66
C ILE A 696 8.85 -16.32 -22.27
N VAL A 697 7.70 -15.69 -22.00
CA VAL A 697 6.81 -16.08 -20.92
C VAL A 697 5.63 -16.84 -21.54
N ASN A 698 5.35 -18.06 -21.07
CA ASN A 698 4.52 -19.04 -21.77
C ASN A 698 3.63 -19.87 -20.84
N GLU A 699 2.54 -19.28 -20.37
CA GLU A 699 1.47 -19.95 -19.60
C GLU A 699 0.39 -20.57 -20.52
N LYS A 700 0.65 -20.65 -21.84
CA LYS A 700 -0.31 -21.12 -22.86
C LYS A 700 0.15 -22.39 -23.61
N ASP A 701 1.23 -23.05 -23.16
CA ASP A 701 1.80 -24.27 -23.77
C ASP A 701 2.15 -24.10 -25.28
N LEU A 702 2.69 -22.95 -25.67
CA LEU A 702 3.25 -22.79 -27.01
C LEU A 702 4.56 -23.59 -27.13
N LYS A 703 4.69 -24.50 -28.11
CA LYS A 703 5.83 -25.44 -28.19
C LYS A 703 6.32 -25.70 -29.60
N GLY A 704 7.57 -26.15 -29.70
CA GLY A 704 8.20 -26.54 -30.96
C GLY A 704 8.95 -25.39 -31.64
N ASN A 705 9.32 -25.60 -32.90
CA ASN A 705 10.17 -24.69 -33.66
C ASN A 705 9.39 -23.45 -34.11
N HIS A 706 9.99 -22.28 -33.90
CA HIS A 706 9.45 -20.98 -34.28
C HIS A 706 10.58 -20.08 -34.81
N THR A 707 10.22 -18.96 -35.41
CA THR A 707 11.16 -17.85 -35.69
C THR A 707 10.97 -16.75 -34.66
N LEU A 708 12.06 -16.34 -34.00
CA LEU A 708 12.14 -15.10 -33.24
C LEU A 708 12.57 -13.98 -34.19
N GLU A 709 11.72 -12.98 -34.38
CA GLU A 709 12.04 -11.73 -35.07
C GLU A 709 12.31 -10.64 -34.04
N ILE A 710 13.39 -9.88 -34.23
CA ILE A 710 13.79 -8.74 -33.41
C ILE A 710 13.89 -7.51 -34.31
N GLN A 711 13.35 -6.38 -33.87
CA GLN A 711 13.42 -5.09 -34.56
C GLN A 711 13.81 -3.98 -33.59
N MET A 712 14.64 -3.04 -34.04
CA MET A 712 14.86 -1.77 -33.34
C MET A 712 14.14 -0.67 -34.12
N ILE A 713 13.24 0.04 -33.45
CA ILE A 713 12.50 1.17 -33.99
C ILE A 713 13.11 2.44 -33.40
N ALA A 714 13.57 3.33 -34.26
CA ALA A 714 14.16 4.61 -33.87
C ALA A 714 13.08 5.65 -33.51
N PRO A 715 13.44 6.77 -32.83
CA PRO A 715 12.50 7.81 -32.42
C PRO A 715 11.58 8.36 -33.51
N ASP A 716 12.01 8.37 -34.77
CA ASP A 716 11.21 8.79 -35.93
C ASP A 716 10.27 7.69 -36.48
N GLY A 717 10.19 6.54 -35.82
CA GLY A 717 9.35 5.40 -36.17
C GLY A 717 9.96 4.46 -37.21
N LYS A 718 11.19 4.69 -37.68
CA LYS A 718 11.84 3.82 -38.67
C LYS A 718 12.47 2.60 -38.02
N VAL A 719 12.32 1.44 -38.65
CA VAL A 719 13.07 0.23 -38.29
C VAL A 719 14.52 0.42 -38.75
N VAL A 720 15.46 0.41 -37.81
CA VAL A 720 16.90 0.63 -38.05
C VAL A 720 17.76 -0.61 -37.83
N TYR A 721 17.18 -1.67 -37.26
CA TYR A 721 17.81 -2.97 -37.11
C TYR A 721 16.75 -4.07 -37.23
N THR A 722 17.12 -5.21 -37.82
CA THR A 722 16.30 -6.41 -37.83
C THR A 722 17.18 -7.64 -37.73
N ARG A 723 16.72 -8.63 -36.96
CA ARG A 723 17.34 -9.95 -36.85
C ARG A 723 16.26 -11.02 -36.77
N GLU A 724 16.48 -12.15 -37.44
CA GLU A 724 15.63 -13.33 -37.30
C GLU A 724 16.49 -14.51 -36.81
N GLU A 725 15.96 -15.30 -35.88
CA GLU A 725 16.62 -16.49 -35.34
C GLU A 725 15.63 -17.64 -35.23
N LYS A 726 16.08 -18.86 -35.51
CA LYS A 726 15.27 -20.07 -35.26
C LYS A 726 15.40 -20.47 -33.81
N VAL A 727 14.26 -20.61 -33.13
CA VAL A 727 14.19 -20.94 -31.70
C VAL A 727 13.28 -22.14 -31.48
N ASN A 728 13.56 -22.92 -30.44
CA ASN A 728 12.72 -24.03 -30.01
C ASN A 728 12.10 -23.71 -28.65
N LEU A 729 10.77 -23.71 -28.60
CA LEU A 729 10.01 -23.43 -27.38
C LEU A 729 9.68 -24.74 -26.67
N LYS A 730 10.03 -24.83 -25.38
CA LYS A 730 9.77 -26.03 -24.57
C LYS A 730 8.28 -26.27 -24.33
N GLY A 731 7.54 -25.22 -23.97
CA GLY A 731 6.13 -25.32 -23.57
C GLY A 731 5.93 -26.13 -22.28
N GLY A 732 4.74 -26.68 -22.12
CA GLY A 732 4.29 -27.45 -20.96
C GLY A 732 4.30 -26.60 -19.70
N GLU A 733 5.05 -27.05 -18.70
CA GLU A 733 5.21 -26.35 -17.41
C GLU A 733 6.40 -25.38 -17.39
N THR A 734 7.07 -25.17 -18.54
CA THR A 734 8.12 -24.16 -18.67
C THR A 734 7.48 -22.80 -18.99
N PHE A 735 7.11 -22.05 -17.95
CA PHE A 735 6.55 -20.71 -18.06
C PHE A 735 7.56 -19.65 -18.45
N GLY A 736 8.86 -19.81 -18.15
CA GLY A 736 9.91 -18.87 -18.53
C GLY A 736 11.06 -19.56 -19.26
N GLN A 737 11.50 -19.02 -20.39
CA GLN A 737 12.62 -19.57 -21.15
C GLN A 737 13.45 -18.47 -21.83
N LEU A 738 14.76 -18.45 -21.56
CA LEU A 738 15.73 -17.65 -22.31
C LEU A 738 15.89 -18.24 -23.72
N LEU A 739 15.77 -17.39 -24.74
CA LEU A 739 15.85 -17.77 -26.15
C LEU A 739 17.13 -17.26 -26.82
N LEU A 740 17.51 -16.01 -26.54
CA LEU A 740 18.77 -15.42 -26.99
C LEU A 740 19.36 -14.56 -25.88
N GLU A 741 20.67 -14.64 -25.71
CA GLU A 741 21.41 -13.92 -24.68
C GLU A 741 22.36 -12.89 -25.29
N ASN A 742 22.47 -11.72 -24.66
CA ASN A 742 23.41 -10.65 -24.91
C ASN A 742 23.52 -10.24 -26.39
N VAL A 743 22.38 -9.96 -27.02
CA VAL A 743 22.34 -9.42 -28.37
C VAL A 743 22.68 -7.94 -28.33
N GLU A 744 23.80 -7.56 -28.94
CA GLU A 744 24.21 -6.17 -29.11
C GLU A 744 23.48 -5.55 -30.31
N ILE A 745 22.63 -4.55 -30.05
CA ILE A 745 21.88 -3.84 -31.07
C ILE A 745 22.44 -2.41 -31.21
N PRO A 746 22.99 -2.02 -32.38
CA PRO A 746 23.57 -0.69 -32.56
C PRO A 746 22.54 0.44 -32.45
N VAL A 747 22.95 1.56 -31.83
CA VAL A 747 22.17 2.79 -31.65
C VAL A 747 23.05 3.97 -32.07
N ASN A 748 22.92 4.41 -33.34
CA ASN A 748 23.95 5.23 -33.99
C ASN A 748 23.47 6.54 -34.63
N ALA A 749 22.16 6.81 -34.67
CA ALA A 749 21.61 7.81 -35.61
C ALA A 749 21.08 9.10 -34.96
N GLN A 750 20.16 8.99 -34.00
CA GLN A 750 19.41 10.13 -33.45
C GLN A 750 19.14 9.97 -31.95
N GLU A 751 19.01 11.10 -31.25
CA GLU A 751 18.63 11.14 -29.83
C GLU A 751 17.16 10.79 -29.64
N GLY A 752 16.80 10.30 -28.45
CA GLY A 752 15.43 9.98 -28.05
C GLY A 752 15.21 8.50 -27.72
N THR A 753 13.95 8.13 -27.49
CA THR A 753 13.57 6.77 -27.11
C THR A 753 13.51 5.84 -28.32
N TYR A 754 14.32 4.78 -28.28
CA TYR A 754 14.24 3.65 -29.20
C TYR A 754 13.42 2.54 -28.57
N ARG A 755 12.71 1.79 -29.40
CA ARG A 755 11.89 0.66 -28.99
C ARG A 755 12.42 -0.62 -29.62
N ILE A 756 12.76 -1.58 -28.79
CA ILE A 756 13.18 -2.92 -29.22
C ILE A 756 11.94 -3.79 -29.19
N GLU A 757 11.49 -4.26 -30.35
CA GLU A 757 10.37 -5.21 -30.45
C GLU A 757 10.86 -6.61 -30.74
N ALA A 758 10.20 -7.61 -30.14
CA ALA A 758 10.43 -9.01 -30.41
C ALA A 758 9.10 -9.73 -30.68
N ALA A 759 9.11 -10.66 -31.62
CA ALA A 759 7.95 -11.47 -31.99
C ALA A 759 8.32 -12.93 -32.24
N ILE A 760 7.48 -13.85 -31.75
CA ILE A 760 7.54 -15.27 -32.12
C ILE A 760 6.57 -15.50 -33.27
N LYS A 761 7.08 -16.07 -34.35
CA LYS A 761 6.32 -16.42 -35.56
C LYS A 761 6.30 -17.92 -35.78
N ALA A 762 5.13 -18.45 -36.13
CA ALA A 762 4.98 -19.78 -36.70
C ALA A 762 5.53 -19.81 -38.14
N ASP A 763 5.68 -21.01 -38.71
CA ASP A 763 6.24 -21.19 -40.07
C ASP A 763 5.41 -20.50 -41.17
N ASN A 764 4.10 -20.36 -40.96
CA ASN A 764 3.21 -19.58 -41.83
C ASN A 764 3.33 -18.05 -41.65
N ARG A 765 4.32 -17.58 -40.88
CA ARG A 765 4.57 -16.19 -40.49
C ARG A 765 3.49 -15.55 -39.60
N GLN A 766 2.55 -16.33 -39.08
CA GLN A 766 1.61 -15.84 -38.07
C GLN A 766 2.36 -15.54 -36.77
N ILE A 767 2.08 -14.39 -36.18
CA ILE A 767 2.70 -13.99 -34.91
C ILE A 767 1.93 -14.61 -33.74
N CYS A 768 2.64 -15.41 -32.94
CA CYS A 768 2.12 -16.13 -31.78
C CYS A 768 2.25 -15.33 -30.48
N ALA A 769 3.34 -14.58 -30.33
CA ALA A 769 3.63 -13.75 -29.16
C ALA A 769 4.43 -12.52 -29.58
N ARG A 770 4.27 -11.39 -28.87
CA ARG A 770 5.06 -10.17 -29.06
C ARG A 770 5.45 -9.56 -27.71
N GLY A 771 6.44 -8.69 -27.75
CA GLY A 771 6.82 -7.86 -26.64
C GLY A 771 7.86 -6.83 -27.05
N HIS A 772 8.19 -5.95 -26.12
CA HIS A 772 9.10 -4.84 -26.33
C HIS A 772 9.72 -4.37 -25.02
N ASP A 773 10.82 -3.64 -25.17
CA ASP A 773 11.42 -2.78 -24.14
C ASP A 773 11.94 -1.51 -24.82
N GLU A 774 12.32 -0.52 -24.02
CA GLU A 774 12.75 0.79 -24.47
C GLU A 774 14.12 1.16 -23.92
N VAL A 775 14.90 1.84 -24.77
CA VAL A 775 16.19 2.43 -24.42
C VAL A 775 16.21 3.89 -24.85
N VAL A 776 16.79 4.77 -24.04
CA VAL A 776 16.96 6.19 -24.36
C VAL A 776 18.37 6.43 -24.87
N ALA A 777 18.46 6.92 -26.10
CA ALA A 777 19.71 7.36 -26.69
C ALA A 777 19.97 8.83 -26.36
N VAL A 778 21.11 9.10 -25.73
CA VAL A 778 21.52 10.43 -25.28
C VAL A 778 22.75 10.87 -26.08
N GLY A 779 22.67 12.07 -26.66
CA GLY A 779 23.77 12.69 -27.38
C GLY A 779 24.14 14.03 -26.74
N TRP A 780 25.43 14.28 -26.60
CA TRP A 780 25.97 15.60 -26.30
C TRP A 780 27.45 15.59 -26.70
N GLN A 781 28.01 16.77 -26.93
CA GLN A 781 29.38 16.95 -27.39
C GLN A 781 30.05 18.11 -26.65
N ALA A 782 31.38 18.15 -26.62
CA ALA A 782 32.11 19.19 -25.89
C ALA A 782 31.74 20.63 -26.32
N SER A 783 31.35 20.85 -27.58
CA SER A 783 30.90 22.17 -28.06
C SER A 783 29.56 22.61 -27.46
N ASP A 784 28.81 21.71 -26.84
CA ASP A 784 27.58 22.01 -26.11
C ASP A 784 27.85 22.73 -24.79
N LEU A 785 29.10 22.69 -24.31
CA LEU A 785 29.59 23.43 -23.15
C LEU A 785 30.24 24.77 -23.57
N SER A 786 29.95 25.27 -24.77
CA SER A 786 30.56 26.50 -25.28
C SER A 786 30.04 27.77 -24.59
N GLY A 787 30.66 28.91 -24.91
CA GLY A 787 30.38 30.21 -24.31
C GLY A 787 31.43 30.63 -23.28
N ASN A 788 31.38 31.91 -22.88
CA ASN A 788 32.20 32.46 -21.83
C ASN A 788 31.61 32.13 -20.46
N GLY A 789 31.97 30.97 -19.92
CA GLY A 789 31.46 30.45 -18.66
C GLY A 789 32.43 30.56 -17.48
N ALA A 790 31.89 30.50 -16.27
CA ALA A 790 32.65 30.32 -15.04
C ALA A 790 31.91 29.38 -14.08
N TYR A 791 32.61 28.88 -13.05
CA TYR A 791 31.98 28.15 -11.95
C TYR A 791 32.19 28.86 -10.60
N TYR A 792 31.21 28.75 -9.72
CA TYR A 792 31.35 29.11 -8.32
C TYR A 792 31.10 27.84 -7.49
N GLY A 793 32.20 27.28 -6.97
CA GLY A 793 32.24 26.00 -6.26
C GLY A 793 33.43 25.95 -5.30
N ASP A 794 33.56 24.85 -4.58
CA ASP A 794 34.66 24.64 -3.61
C ASP A 794 35.87 23.95 -4.27
N GLY A 795 36.88 23.57 -3.47
CA GLY A 795 38.01 22.75 -3.95
C GLY A 795 37.51 21.38 -4.44
N ASP A 796 37.99 20.95 -5.61
CA ASP A 796 37.53 19.74 -6.32
C ASP A 796 36.10 19.78 -6.88
N ASP A 797 35.69 20.95 -7.40
CA ASP A 797 34.38 21.12 -8.06
C ASP A 797 34.15 20.15 -9.24
N LYS A 798 33.03 19.42 -9.18
CA LYS A 798 32.68 18.37 -10.16
C LYS A 798 32.32 18.93 -11.54
N VAL A 799 31.75 20.13 -11.62
CA VAL A 799 31.40 20.79 -12.89
C VAL A 799 32.67 21.24 -13.59
N ALA A 800 33.60 21.87 -12.86
CA ALA A 800 34.88 22.29 -13.39
C ALA A 800 35.72 21.08 -13.85
N ALA A 801 35.76 20.00 -13.06
CA ALA A 801 36.46 18.76 -13.41
C ALA A 801 35.88 18.11 -14.68
N PHE A 802 34.55 18.03 -14.79
CA PHE A 802 33.86 17.53 -15.98
C PHE A 802 34.16 18.41 -17.20
N TYR A 803 34.01 19.73 -17.08
CA TYR A 803 34.30 20.67 -18.16
C TYR A 803 35.74 20.54 -18.67
N LYS A 804 36.72 20.49 -17.76
CA LYS A 804 38.13 20.30 -18.11
C LYS A 804 38.37 18.99 -18.83
N LYS A 805 37.80 17.90 -18.32
CA LYS A 805 37.92 16.56 -18.91
C LYS A 805 37.40 16.52 -20.35
N GLU A 806 36.23 17.10 -20.60
CA GLU A 806 35.55 16.97 -21.90
C GLU A 806 35.99 18.03 -22.92
N THR A 807 36.36 19.23 -22.49
CA THR A 807 36.77 20.33 -23.40
C THR A 807 38.28 20.52 -23.54
N GLY A 808 39.07 19.95 -22.62
CA GLY A 808 40.51 20.18 -22.50
C GLY A 808 40.90 21.57 -21.97
N LYS A 809 39.93 22.40 -21.58
CA LYS A 809 40.14 23.78 -21.09
C LYS A 809 39.76 23.89 -19.62
N GLU A 810 40.51 24.69 -18.87
CA GLU A 810 40.10 25.05 -17.51
C GLU A 810 38.82 25.90 -17.54
N LEU A 811 37.85 25.57 -16.68
CA LEU A 811 36.71 26.43 -16.40
C LEU A 811 37.15 27.43 -15.32
N PRO A 812 37.20 28.75 -15.56
CA PRO A 812 37.67 29.69 -14.56
C PRO A 812 36.73 29.71 -13.34
N ALA A 813 37.32 29.74 -12.14
CA ALA A 813 36.60 30.06 -10.93
C ALA A 813 36.08 31.51 -11.01
N PHE A 814 34.86 31.72 -10.54
CA PHE A 814 34.21 33.02 -10.57
C PHE A 814 34.93 34.03 -9.67
N SER A 815 35.14 35.25 -10.19
CA SER A 815 35.57 36.39 -9.40
C SER A 815 34.82 37.65 -9.83
N SER A 816 34.51 38.52 -8.87
CA SER A 816 33.65 39.70 -9.11
C SER A 816 34.17 40.67 -10.20
N GLY A 817 35.48 40.68 -10.48
CA GLY A 817 36.12 41.53 -11.49
C GLY A 817 36.20 40.96 -12.91
N GLN A 818 35.68 39.75 -13.17
CA GLN A 818 35.65 39.17 -14.53
C GLN A 818 34.66 39.91 -15.45
N GLY A 819 34.93 39.89 -16.77
CA GLY A 819 34.05 40.48 -17.79
C GLY A 819 32.70 39.75 -17.92
N LYS A 820 31.89 40.15 -18.91
CA LYS A 820 30.57 39.56 -19.18
C LYS A 820 30.68 38.04 -19.36
N LEU A 821 29.88 37.29 -18.61
CA LEU A 821 29.73 35.84 -18.75
C LEU A 821 28.42 35.51 -19.48
N ASP A 822 28.45 34.47 -20.31
CA ASP A 822 27.23 33.91 -20.90
C ASP A 822 26.47 33.10 -19.84
N TRP A 823 27.21 32.35 -19.03
CA TRP A 823 26.67 31.51 -17.97
C TRP A 823 27.61 31.41 -16.77
N LEU A 824 27.02 31.17 -15.60
CA LEU A 824 27.73 30.92 -14.35
C LEU A 824 27.07 29.75 -13.62
N VAL A 825 27.81 28.66 -13.41
CA VAL A 825 27.32 27.51 -12.66
C VAL A 825 27.72 27.63 -11.19
N VAL A 826 26.73 27.58 -10.30
CA VAL A 826 26.92 27.56 -8.85
C VAL A 826 26.71 26.14 -8.35
N ASN A 827 27.77 25.57 -7.78
CA ASN A 827 27.79 24.19 -7.29
C ASN A 827 28.30 24.12 -5.84
N ARG A 828 27.89 25.09 -5.03
CA ARG A 828 28.19 25.19 -3.60
C ARG A 828 27.06 25.87 -2.85
N PRO A 829 26.96 25.72 -1.52
CA PRO A 829 26.03 26.49 -0.70
C PRO A 829 26.27 28.01 -0.77
N LEU A 830 25.22 28.78 -0.44
CA LEU A 830 25.26 30.25 -0.35
C LEU A 830 26.34 30.76 0.62
N LEU A 831 26.47 30.07 1.76
CA LEU A 831 27.43 30.41 2.80
C LEU A 831 28.64 29.49 2.72
N ASP A 832 29.76 29.93 3.29
CA ASP A 832 30.98 29.14 3.41
C ASP A 832 30.77 27.90 4.30
N GLU A 833 31.72 26.97 4.27
CA GLU A 833 31.63 25.71 4.99
C GLU A 833 31.36 25.89 6.50
N PRO A 834 30.35 25.18 7.07
CA PRO A 834 30.05 25.24 8.49
C PRO A 834 31.22 24.85 9.40
N GLY A 835 31.48 25.66 10.42
CA GLY A 835 32.40 25.38 11.53
C GLY A 835 31.67 24.85 12.76
N VAL A 836 32.37 24.17 13.68
CA VAL A 836 31.77 23.68 14.94
C VAL A 836 31.19 24.85 15.73
N ILE A 837 29.95 24.71 16.22
CA ILE A 837 29.29 25.76 17.01
C ILE A 837 30.02 25.95 18.34
N PRO A 838 30.51 27.15 18.66
CA PRO A 838 31.17 27.39 19.94
C PRO A 838 30.23 27.24 21.15
N PRO A 839 30.72 26.73 22.30
CA PRO A 839 29.91 26.55 23.52
C PRO A 839 29.21 27.82 24.04
N ALA A 840 29.73 29.00 23.71
CA ALA A 840 29.16 30.28 24.13
C ALA A 840 27.73 30.50 23.58
N TYR A 841 27.37 29.86 22.47
CA TYR A 841 26.06 30.00 21.84
C TYR A 841 24.97 29.11 22.44
N PHE A 842 25.34 28.19 23.34
CA PHE A 842 24.42 27.37 24.12
C PHE A 842 24.23 27.92 25.54
N LYS A 843 24.41 29.23 25.75
CA LYS A 843 24.27 29.87 27.06
C LYS A 843 23.08 30.82 27.10
N ASP A 844 22.33 30.77 28.19
CA ASP A 844 21.28 31.75 28.48
C ASP A 844 21.87 33.13 28.86
N LYS A 845 21.00 34.11 29.10
CA LYS A 845 21.40 35.45 29.54
C LYS A 845 22.14 35.47 30.88
N GLY A 846 22.01 34.41 31.69
CA GLY A 846 22.71 34.22 32.96
C GLY A 846 24.06 33.50 32.81
N GLY A 847 24.45 33.08 31.60
CA GLY A 847 25.68 32.36 31.31
C GLY A 847 25.60 30.85 31.60
N ASN A 848 24.44 30.32 31.96
CA ASN A 848 24.21 28.90 32.20
C ASN A 848 24.01 28.18 30.87
N SER A 849 24.45 26.93 30.78
CA SER A 849 24.15 26.12 29.60
C SER A 849 22.66 25.87 29.47
N THR A 850 22.14 26.04 28.26
CA THR A 850 20.82 25.60 27.87
C THR A 850 20.84 24.17 27.31
N LEU A 851 22.02 23.62 27.00
CA LEU A 851 22.17 22.30 26.40
C LEU A 851 22.15 21.21 27.47
N LYS A 852 21.24 20.27 27.29
CA LYS A 852 21.09 19.08 28.12
C LYS A 852 21.41 17.85 27.26
N VAL A 853 22.17 16.92 27.82
CA VAL A 853 22.46 15.62 27.20
C VAL A 853 21.76 14.51 27.97
N THR A 854 20.99 13.71 27.25
CA THR A 854 20.34 12.48 27.74
C THR A 854 21.01 11.28 27.12
N TRP A 855 21.65 10.48 27.98
CA TRP A 855 22.30 9.23 27.59
C TRP A 855 21.31 8.09 27.71
N TYR A 856 21.33 7.20 26.73
CA TYR A 856 20.58 5.95 26.74
C TYR A 856 21.57 4.78 26.67
N SER A 857 21.38 3.77 27.52
CA SER A 857 22.30 2.61 27.61
C SER A 857 22.12 1.59 26.47
N GLU A 858 21.26 1.90 25.51
CA GLU A 858 21.00 1.11 24.32
C GLU A 858 20.70 2.01 23.10
N GLY A 859 20.71 1.42 21.90
CA GLY A 859 20.47 2.14 20.65
C GLY A 859 19.03 2.65 20.45
N ASP A 860 18.03 2.03 21.07
CA ASP A 860 16.61 2.29 20.76
C ASP A 860 15.91 3.23 21.77
N MET A 861 16.70 3.88 22.65
CA MET A 861 16.27 4.94 23.57
C MET A 861 15.17 4.56 24.58
N ASN A 862 15.03 3.27 24.95
CA ASN A 862 14.03 2.86 25.95
C ASN A 862 14.53 3.03 27.39
N ILE A 863 15.85 2.98 27.61
CA ILE A 863 16.46 3.04 28.95
C ILE A 863 17.35 4.27 29.06
N VAL A 864 16.89 5.26 29.83
CA VAL A 864 17.69 6.45 30.16
C VAL A 864 18.78 6.04 31.16
N ALA A 865 20.03 6.22 30.76
CA ALA A 865 21.21 5.98 31.58
C ALA A 865 21.56 7.20 32.45
N SER A 866 21.55 8.42 31.87
CA SER A 866 21.76 9.64 32.66
C SER A 866 21.25 10.95 32.03
N VAL A 867 20.82 11.82 32.94
CA VAL A 867 20.45 13.25 32.90
C VAL A 867 21.56 14.28 33.15
N LYS A 868 22.25 14.91 32.18
CA LYS A 868 23.33 15.87 32.53
C LYS A 868 23.31 17.17 31.70
N PRO A 869 23.82 18.31 32.23
CA PRO A 869 24.13 19.46 31.40
C PRO A 869 25.31 19.15 30.46
N ASP A 870 25.30 19.73 29.27
CA ASP A 870 26.42 19.69 28.31
C ASP A 870 26.71 21.10 27.80
N MET A 871 27.80 21.31 27.07
CA MET A 871 28.20 22.64 26.58
C MET A 871 28.40 22.70 25.06
N ASP A 872 28.60 21.55 24.41
CA ASP A 872 28.80 21.44 22.97
C ASP A 872 28.37 20.08 22.43
N ILE A 873 28.30 20.00 21.09
CA ILE A 873 28.03 18.76 20.38
C ILE A 873 29.18 18.53 19.39
N ASN A 874 30.32 18.12 19.93
CA ASN A 874 31.52 17.78 19.18
C ASN A 874 32.20 16.58 19.85
N ARG A 875 31.79 15.37 19.48
CA ARG A 875 32.22 14.13 20.14
C ARG A 875 32.87 13.18 19.16
N THR A 876 33.92 12.51 19.64
CA THR A 876 34.52 11.34 18.99
C THR A 876 34.50 10.20 20.00
N PHE A 877 33.88 9.10 19.60
CA PHE A 877 33.79 7.86 20.37
C PHE A 877 34.77 6.86 19.76
N VAL A 878 35.63 6.32 20.62
CA VAL A 878 36.69 5.37 20.23
C VAL A 878 36.38 3.99 20.77
N ASP A 879 36.76 2.97 20.01
CA ASP A 879 36.61 1.57 20.40
C ASP A 879 37.32 1.28 21.73
N GLY A 880 36.69 0.49 22.58
CA GLY A 880 37.16 0.14 23.93
C GLY A 880 36.96 1.22 24.98
N ALA A 881 36.57 2.45 24.60
CA ALA A 881 36.32 3.53 25.55
C ALA A 881 34.86 3.56 26.01
N GLN A 882 34.67 4.04 27.23
CA GLN A 882 33.36 4.32 27.78
C GLN A 882 32.88 5.70 27.29
N PRO A 883 31.74 5.83 26.57
CA PRO A 883 31.31 7.11 26.00
C PRO A 883 30.79 8.10 27.06
N ASP A 884 30.23 7.59 28.16
CA ASP A 884 29.92 8.29 29.41
C ASP A 884 29.95 7.28 30.56
N ALA A 885 30.24 7.73 31.79
CA ALA A 885 30.28 6.86 32.97
C ALA A 885 29.01 6.02 33.21
N SER A 886 27.86 6.44 32.66
CA SER A 886 26.57 5.73 32.75
C SER A 886 26.33 4.69 31.64
N VAL A 887 27.18 4.63 30.61
CA VAL A 887 27.02 3.74 29.45
C VAL A 887 28.23 2.81 29.35
N PRO A 888 28.08 1.48 29.34
CA PRO A 888 29.21 0.55 29.22
C PRO A 888 30.00 0.72 27.91
N ALA A 889 31.30 0.42 27.95
CA ALA A 889 32.12 0.40 26.74
C ALA A 889 31.64 -0.67 25.74
N ASN A 890 31.82 -0.39 24.45
CA ASN A 890 31.52 -1.31 23.33
C ASN A 890 30.05 -1.76 23.19
N GLN A 891 29.12 -1.13 23.89
CA GLN A 891 27.69 -1.38 23.70
C GLN A 891 27.08 -0.35 22.75
N PRO A 892 26.05 -0.73 21.97
CA PRO A 892 25.23 0.24 21.26
C PRO A 892 24.62 1.25 22.24
N PHE A 893 24.57 2.52 21.86
CA PHE A 893 23.97 3.57 22.68
C PHE A 893 23.33 4.64 21.81
N SER A 894 22.47 5.43 22.44
CA SER A 894 21.90 6.64 21.84
C SER A 894 22.07 7.83 22.77
N VAL A 895 22.17 9.02 22.18
CA VAL A 895 22.34 10.28 22.89
C VAL A 895 21.37 11.30 22.32
N VAL A 896 20.68 12.02 23.20
CA VAL A 896 19.83 13.15 22.80
C VAL A 896 20.40 14.41 23.42
N TRP A 897 20.84 15.33 22.57
CA TRP A 897 21.13 16.71 22.97
C TRP A 897 19.89 17.57 22.70
N GLU A 898 19.45 18.34 23.69
CA GLU A 898 18.33 19.28 23.54
C GLU A 898 18.65 20.57 24.29
N GLY A 899 18.43 21.72 23.65
CA GLY A 899 18.70 23.03 24.25
C GLY A 899 18.33 24.19 23.35
N GLU A 900 18.77 25.40 23.72
CA GLU A 900 18.52 26.63 22.99
C GLU A 900 19.83 27.25 22.48
N LEU A 901 19.89 27.48 21.17
CA LEU A 901 20.98 28.18 20.49
C LEU A 901 20.65 29.68 20.41
N TYR A 902 21.59 30.55 20.77
CA TYR A 902 21.42 32.00 20.75
C TYR A 902 22.23 32.64 19.61
N PRO A 903 21.67 32.83 18.41
CA PRO A 903 22.38 33.43 17.27
C PRO A 903 22.84 34.87 17.56
N SER A 904 24.02 35.24 17.07
CA SER A 904 24.58 36.60 17.19
C SER A 904 24.13 37.57 16.08
N GLU A 905 23.62 37.05 14.97
CA GLU A 905 23.22 37.80 13.79
C GLU A 905 21.81 37.39 13.37
N SER A 906 21.08 38.30 12.73
CA SER A 906 19.81 37.97 12.10
C SER A 906 20.08 37.61 10.64
N GLY A 907 19.52 36.51 10.16
CA GLY A 907 19.65 36.09 8.76
C GLY A 907 19.63 34.58 8.59
N GLN A 908 20.01 34.14 7.39
CA GLN A 908 20.14 32.73 7.08
C GLN A 908 21.45 32.17 7.64
N TYR A 909 21.33 31.10 8.41
CA TYR A 909 22.43 30.24 8.84
C TYR A 909 22.40 28.94 8.03
N LEU A 910 23.56 28.30 7.83
CA LEU A 910 23.60 26.89 7.47
C LEU A 910 23.86 26.09 8.74
N LEU A 911 22.89 25.31 9.20
CA LEU A 911 23.04 24.42 10.34
C LEU A 911 23.36 23.01 9.83
N GLY A 912 24.46 22.44 10.30
CA GLY A 912 25.05 21.24 9.72
C GLY A 912 25.40 20.17 10.72
N VAL A 913 25.34 18.93 10.28
CA VAL A 913 25.77 17.76 11.05
C VAL A 913 26.82 16.99 10.27
N GLU A 914 27.93 16.69 10.92
CA GLU A 914 28.97 15.80 10.40
C GLU A 914 29.07 14.57 11.31
N THR A 915 28.81 13.39 10.75
CA THR A 915 28.83 12.13 11.51
C THR A 915 29.15 10.94 10.62
N ASN A 916 29.56 9.84 11.22
CA ASN A 916 29.65 8.53 10.55
C ASN A 916 28.65 7.51 11.11
N ARG A 917 27.68 7.96 11.92
CA ARG A 917 26.64 7.11 12.53
C ARG A 917 25.26 7.73 12.33
N GLY A 918 24.27 7.17 13.02
CA GLY A 918 22.88 7.56 12.91
C GLY A 918 22.62 8.92 13.54
N VAL A 919 21.88 9.79 12.85
CA VAL A 919 21.50 11.10 13.41
C VAL A 919 20.13 11.61 12.96
N ARG A 920 19.42 12.30 13.85
CA ARG A 920 18.29 13.18 13.51
C ARG A 920 18.50 14.57 14.08
N MET A 921 18.20 15.59 13.30
CA MET A 921 18.28 16.99 13.75
C MET A 921 16.92 17.67 13.64
N TYR A 922 16.51 18.33 14.71
CA TYR A 922 15.31 19.15 14.77
C TYR A 922 15.66 20.58 15.16
N VAL A 923 15.00 21.54 14.52
CA VAL A 923 15.11 22.97 14.83
C VAL A 923 13.71 23.52 15.01
N ASN A 924 13.43 24.15 16.16
CA ASN A 924 12.09 24.64 16.54
C ASN A 924 10.98 23.59 16.37
N GLY A 925 11.31 22.31 16.60
CA GLY A 925 10.38 21.17 16.45
C GLY A 925 10.28 20.61 15.02
N GLN A 926 10.83 21.28 14.01
CA GLN A 926 10.86 20.78 12.63
C GLN A 926 12.06 19.86 12.41
N GLN A 927 11.84 18.65 11.90
CA GLN A 927 12.91 17.71 11.50
C GLN A 927 13.56 18.18 10.20
N LEU A 928 14.87 18.45 10.23
CA LEU A 928 15.63 18.94 9.07
C LEU A 928 16.53 17.84 8.45
N ILE A 929 16.97 16.87 9.25
CA ILE A 929 17.83 15.75 8.84
C ILE A 929 17.30 14.46 9.48
N ASP A 930 17.10 13.40 8.70
CA ASP A 930 16.77 12.05 9.20
C ASP A 930 17.65 10.97 8.59
N GLU A 931 18.77 10.73 9.24
CA GLU A 931 19.71 9.67 8.91
C GLU A 931 19.92 8.76 10.11
N TYR A 932 18.85 8.45 10.86
CA TYR A 932 18.94 7.74 12.14
C TYR A 932 19.56 6.34 12.06
N TYR A 933 19.48 5.71 10.87
CA TYR A 933 20.05 4.38 10.60
C TYR A 933 21.31 4.43 9.73
N ASN A 934 21.88 5.62 9.48
CA ASN A 934 23.09 5.75 8.69
C ASN A 934 24.31 5.11 9.38
N GLU A 935 25.10 4.38 8.60
CA GLU A 935 26.36 3.78 9.06
C GLU A 935 27.60 4.28 8.28
N SER A 936 27.43 5.25 7.39
CA SER A 936 28.48 5.80 6.53
C SER A 936 28.84 7.24 6.94
N PRO A 937 30.03 7.76 6.58
CA PRO A 937 30.34 9.17 6.74
C PRO A 937 29.34 10.04 5.97
N ILE A 938 28.74 11.00 6.65
CA ILE A 938 27.83 11.99 6.08
C ILE A 938 28.19 13.38 6.60
N LYS A 939 28.02 14.35 5.71
CA LYS A 939 27.98 15.78 6.01
C LYS A 939 26.69 16.31 5.38
N GLN A 940 25.84 16.90 6.20
CA GLN A 940 24.57 17.46 5.74
C GLN A 940 24.32 18.81 6.40
N ASP A 941 24.07 19.81 5.57
CA ASP A 941 23.82 21.19 5.99
C ASP A 941 22.41 21.61 5.55
N ARG A 942 21.73 22.43 6.36
CA ARG A 942 20.36 22.90 6.10
C ARG A 942 20.25 24.40 6.38
N PRO A 943 19.64 25.19 5.49
CA PRO A 943 19.39 26.60 5.74
C PRO A 943 18.33 26.78 6.83
N VAL A 944 18.60 27.68 7.78
CA VAL A 944 17.69 28.05 8.86
C VAL A 944 17.72 29.57 9.02
N ILE A 945 16.56 30.22 9.01
CA ILE A 945 16.45 31.64 9.33
C ILE A 945 16.42 31.81 10.85
N MET A 946 17.31 32.64 11.38
CA MET A 946 17.40 32.94 12.80
C MET A 946 17.44 34.46 13.04
N GLU A 947 17.02 34.90 14.22
CA GLU A 947 17.04 36.30 14.63
C GLU A 947 18.01 36.50 15.80
N ALA A 948 18.89 37.50 15.70
CA ALA A 948 19.90 37.79 16.71
C ALA A 948 19.29 37.88 18.12
N GLY A 949 19.86 37.13 19.06
CA GLY A 949 19.46 37.11 20.47
C GLY A 949 18.14 36.42 20.78
N LYS A 950 17.37 35.93 19.79
CA LYS A 950 16.20 35.08 20.03
C LYS A 950 16.62 33.60 20.12
N PRO A 951 16.21 32.86 21.17
CA PRO A 951 16.58 31.45 21.30
C PRO A 951 15.98 30.59 20.18
N VAL A 952 16.77 29.69 19.64
CA VAL A 952 16.39 28.67 18.66
C VAL A 952 16.49 27.32 19.31
N LYS A 953 15.38 26.58 19.40
CA LYS A 953 15.39 25.24 20.00
C LYS A 953 16.08 24.27 19.05
N VAL A 954 17.10 23.58 19.52
CA VAL A 954 17.81 22.54 18.76
C VAL A 954 17.73 21.24 19.53
N ARG A 955 17.37 20.16 18.81
CA ARG A 955 17.41 18.79 19.32
C ARG A 955 18.17 17.91 18.33
N LEU A 956 19.19 17.22 18.81
CA LEU A 956 19.99 16.29 18.02
C LEU A 956 19.94 14.90 18.66
N VAL A 957 19.46 13.92 17.91
CA VAL A 957 19.38 12.52 18.33
C VAL A 957 20.48 11.75 17.60
N TYR A 958 21.40 11.16 18.33
CA TYR A 958 22.50 10.36 17.79
C TYR A 958 22.37 8.91 18.20
N ARG A 959 22.64 8.01 17.27
CA ARG A 959 22.59 6.55 17.47
C ARG A 959 23.89 5.93 17.00
N GLN A 960 24.52 5.14 17.84
CA GLN A 960 25.74 4.42 17.52
C GLN A 960 25.59 2.93 17.81
N THR A 961 25.66 2.12 16.76
CA THR A 961 25.61 0.65 16.83
C THR A 961 27.00 0.00 16.69
N ARG A 962 28.00 0.74 16.17
CA ARG A 962 29.39 0.29 16.05
C ARG A 962 30.25 0.83 17.20
N GLN A 963 31.41 0.22 17.43
CA GLN A 963 32.27 0.54 18.57
C GLN A 963 32.86 1.96 18.55
N SER A 964 33.08 2.54 17.37
CA SER A 964 33.54 3.93 17.20
C SER A 964 32.44 4.79 16.60
N GLY A 965 32.57 6.11 16.68
CA GLY A 965 31.67 7.05 16.03
C GLY A 965 32.12 8.50 16.21
N LYS A 966 31.58 9.41 15.40
CA LYS A 966 31.86 10.84 15.46
C LYS A 966 30.56 11.59 15.27
N ILE A 967 30.38 12.70 15.99
CA ILE A 967 29.27 13.63 15.77
C ILE A 967 29.71 15.05 16.03
N GLN A 968 29.40 15.96 15.09
CA GLN A 968 29.62 17.39 15.22
C GLN A 968 28.37 18.15 14.77
N LEU A 969 27.91 19.09 15.58
CA LEU A 969 26.97 20.13 15.17
C LEU A 969 27.76 21.37 14.75
N LYS A 970 27.52 21.82 13.53
CA LYS A 970 28.27 22.89 12.86
C LYS A 970 27.31 23.96 12.37
N TRP A 971 27.80 25.19 12.19
CA TRP A 971 27.04 26.24 11.53
C TRP A 971 27.90 27.19 10.67
N SER A 972 27.25 27.87 9.73
CA SER A 972 27.77 29.08 9.08
C SER A 972 26.86 30.24 9.42
N GLN A 973 27.46 31.39 9.76
CA GLN A 973 26.74 32.62 10.10
C GLN A 973 26.32 33.36 8.83
N PRO A 974 25.29 34.23 8.88
CA PRO A 974 24.86 35.04 7.74
C PRO A 974 26.00 35.86 7.10
N SER A 975 26.94 36.33 7.92
CA SER A 975 28.14 37.06 7.46
C SER A 975 29.21 36.19 6.79
N ALA A 976 29.14 34.86 6.89
CA ALA A 976 30.13 33.93 6.35
C ALA A 976 29.88 33.64 4.85
N THR A 977 30.05 34.67 4.01
CA THR A 977 29.97 34.53 2.55
C THR A 977 31.22 35.09 1.88
N ALA A 978 31.88 34.26 1.08
CA ALA A 978 33.03 34.69 0.27
C ALA A 978 32.65 35.76 -0.77
N ILE A 979 31.41 35.74 -1.29
CA ILE A 979 30.90 36.69 -2.27
C ILE A 979 29.45 37.03 -1.95
N ALA A 980 29.18 38.31 -1.68
CA ALA A 980 27.82 38.82 -1.49
C ALA A 980 26.88 38.39 -2.64
N PRO A 981 25.76 37.70 -2.37
CA PRO A 981 24.85 37.15 -3.38
C PRO A 981 24.36 38.20 -4.39
N GLU A 982 24.18 39.44 -3.94
CA GLU A 982 23.76 40.58 -4.75
C GLU A 982 24.72 40.80 -5.93
N LYS A 983 26.03 40.57 -5.76
CA LYS A 983 27.00 40.72 -6.86
C LYS A 983 26.80 39.71 -7.99
N LEU A 984 26.33 38.51 -7.65
CA LEU A 984 25.98 37.48 -8.63
C LEU A 984 24.69 37.88 -9.35
N PHE A 985 23.67 38.28 -8.59
CA PHE A 985 22.38 38.67 -9.14
C PHE A 985 22.43 39.95 -9.98
N ASP A 986 23.22 40.95 -9.58
CA ASP A 986 23.45 42.16 -10.35
C ASP A 986 24.06 41.85 -11.72
N ARG A 987 24.95 40.84 -11.81
CA ARG A 987 25.51 40.41 -13.09
C ARG A 987 24.46 39.76 -13.97
N VAL A 988 23.59 38.92 -13.40
CA VAL A 988 22.43 38.36 -14.13
C VAL A 988 21.57 39.51 -14.66
N LYS A 989 21.20 40.45 -13.79
CA LYS A 989 20.33 41.59 -14.10
C LYS A 989 20.90 42.52 -15.17
N ASN A 990 22.19 42.87 -15.07
CA ASN A 990 22.80 43.95 -15.84
C ASN A 990 23.52 43.48 -17.10
N ASP A 991 24.23 42.35 -17.02
CA ASP A 991 25.11 41.85 -18.09
C ASP A 991 24.42 40.78 -18.95
N GLY A 992 23.30 40.24 -18.50
CA GLY A 992 22.55 39.19 -19.18
C GLY A 992 23.07 37.78 -18.94
N THR A 993 23.96 37.59 -17.96
CA THR A 993 24.48 36.27 -17.58
C THR A 993 23.35 35.35 -17.13
N THR A 994 23.38 34.08 -17.53
CA THR A 994 22.51 33.06 -16.94
C THR A 994 23.16 32.43 -15.71
N LEU A 995 22.51 32.53 -14.55
CA LEU A 995 22.96 31.88 -13.32
C LEU A 995 22.32 30.50 -13.20
N ILE A 996 23.13 29.46 -13.03
CA ILE A 996 22.67 28.07 -12.93
C ILE A 996 22.99 27.56 -11.53
N LEU A 997 21.97 27.43 -10.68
CA LEU A 997 22.09 26.87 -9.33
C LEU A 997 21.91 25.35 -9.40
N LEU A 998 23.00 24.60 -9.21
CA LEU A 998 23.03 23.14 -9.26
C LEU A 998 23.31 22.50 -7.90
N GLY A 999 24.22 23.07 -7.11
CA GLY A 999 24.62 22.54 -5.82
C GLY A 999 23.98 23.30 -4.66
N ALA A 1000 23.40 22.56 -3.70
CA ALA A 1000 22.78 23.12 -2.49
C ALA A 1000 21.78 24.26 -2.78
N THR A 1001 20.99 24.09 -3.85
CA THR A 1001 20.03 25.08 -4.37
C THR A 1001 19.10 25.63 -3.30
N GLU A 1002 18.68 24.80 -2.35
CA GLU A 1002 17.82 25.18 -1.22
C GLU A 1002 18.40 26.29 -0.34
N THR A 1003 19.73 26.45 -0.33
CA THR A 1003 20.42 27.51 0.40
C THR A 1003 20.39 28.85 -0.33
N TRP A 1004 20.13 28.85 -1.64
CA TRP A 1004 20.13 30.05 -2.48
C TRP A 1004 18.73 30.65 -2.68
N MET A 1005 17.68 29.82 -2.63
CA MET A 1005 16.34 30.22 -3.08
C MET A 1005 15.75 31.41 -2.31
N GLN A 1006 16.06 31.59 -1.01
CA GLN A 1006 15.60 32.76 -0.28
C GLN A 1006 16.22 34.05 -0.83
N ALA A 1007 17.54 34.07 -1.01
CA ALA A 1007 18.25 35.23 -1.55
C ALA A 1007 17.81 35.56 -2.99
N VAL A 1008 17.56 34.53 -3.80
CA VAL A 1008 16.97 34.68 -5.14
C VAL A 1008 15.58 35.32 -5.05
N ALA A 1009 14.72 34.83 -4.15
CA ALA A 1009 13.37 35.33 -3.97
C ALA A 1009 13.35 36.79 -3.52
N ASP A 1010 14.19 37.14 -2.56
CA ASP A 1010 14.31 38.50 -2.03
C ASP A 1010 14.77 39.49 -3.12
N TYR A 1011 15.75 39.08 -3.94
CA TYR A 1011 16.30 39.92 -5.01
C TYR A 1011 15.36 40.07 -6.21
N THR A 1012 14.69 38.99 -6.61
CA THR A 1012 13.80 38.98 -7.79
C THR A 1012 12.34 39.31 -7.48
N HIS A 1013 12.00 39.43 -6.20
CA HIS A 1013 10.66 39.68 -5.67
C HIS A 1013 9.62 38.61 -6.04
N ILE A 1014 10.06 37.37 -6.28
CA ILE A 1014 9.16 36.23 -6.47
C ILE A 1014 8.68 35.70 -5.11
N ALA A 1015 7.52 35.02 -5.09
CA ALA A 1015 7.01 34.44 -3.85
C ALA A 1015 7.72 33.11 -3.56
N TYR A 1016 8.25 32.96 -2.35
CA TYR A 1016 8.90 31.73 -1.88
C TYR A 1016 8.48 31.40 -0.45
N ASN A 1017 8.06 30.16 -0.22
CA ASN A 1017 7.60 29.66 1.07
C ASN A 1017 8.35 28.38 1.48
N GLY A 1018 9.66 28.41 1.33
CA GLY A 1018 10.55 27.31 1.68
C GLY A 1018 10.47 26.11 0.72
N TYR A 1019 11.01 24.99 1.19
CA TYR A 1019 11.11 23.73 0.45
C TYR A 1019 10.64 22.55 1.29
N TYR A 1020 10.58 21.37 0.68
CA TYR A 1020 10.27 20.11 1.35
C TYR A 1020 11.05 18.95 0.71
N ASN A 1021 11.33 17.93 1.51
CA ASN A 1021 11.86 16.66 1.00
C ASN A 1021 10.70 15.91 0.34
N VAL A 1022 10.90 15.50 -0.92
CA VAL A 1022 9.98 14.61 -1.63
C VAL A 1022 9.91 13.25 -0.94
N GLY A 1023 10.98 12.85 -0.24
CA GLY A 1023 11.02 11.63 0.57
C GLY A 1023 11.52 10.41 -0.21
N LYS A 1024 11.58 9.28 0.51
CA LYS A 1024 12.01 7.97 0.02
C LYS A 1024 10.80 7.14 -0.45
N ASP A 1025 11.05 5.95 -0.97
CA ASP A 1025 10.05 4.89 -1.07
C ASP A 1025 9.22 4.73 0.22
N TRP A 1026 8.03 4.14 0.09
CA TRP A 1026 7.01 4.10 1.14
C TRP A 1026 6.39 5.49 1.40
N ILE A 1027 7.13 6.48 1.93
CA ILE A 1027 6.59 7.81 2.30
C ILE A 1027 7.28 8.91 1.46
N GLY A 1028 7.01 8.90 0.16
CA GLY A 1028 7.70 9.72 -0.84
C GLY A 1028 6.82 10.37 -1.88
N GLY A 1029 7.36 10.61 -3.07
CA GLY A 1029 6.56 10.99 -4.23
C GLY A 1029 7.36 11.05 -5.52
N ILE A 1030 6.90 11.83 -6.48
CA ILE A 1030 7.32 11.76 -7.89
C ILE A 1030 7.64 13.15 -8.42
N HIS A 1031 8.61 13.22 -9.34
CA HIS A 1031 8.85 14.41 -10.15
C HIS A 1031 8.25 14.23 -11.54
N PHE A 1032 7.89 15.32 -12.18
CA PHE A 1032 7.42 15.31 -13.56
C PHE A 1032 8.00 16.48 -14.32
N VAL A 1033 8.21 16.33 -15.62
CA VAL A 1033 8.84 17.32 -16.48
C VAL A 1033 7.91 17.68 -17.63
N LYS A 1034 7.76 18.98 -17.87
CA LYS A 1034 7.08 19.48 -19.07
C LYS A 1034 8.08 19.64 -20.21
N LYS A 1035 7.62 19.64 -21.45
CA LYS A 1035 8.44 19.99 -22.61
C LYS A 1035 9.08 21.36 -22.44
N HIS A 1036 10.41 21.37 -22.43
CA HIS A 1036 11.21 22.58 -22.23
C HIS A 1036 12.62 22.39 -22.80
N PRO A 1037 13.28 23.43 -23.36
CA PRO A 1037 14.63 23.32 -23.93
C PRO A 1037 15.70 22.76 -22.98
N LEU A 1038 15.52 22.93 -21.66
CA LEU A 1038 16.42 22.36 -20.65
C LEU A 1038 16.46 20.81 -20.66
N PHE A 1039 15.47 20.16 -21.27
CA PHE A 1039 15.36 18.70 -21.41
C PHE A 1039 15.31 18.26 -22.88
N ASP A 1040 15.82 19.08 -23.80
CA ASP A 1040 15.88 18.73 -25.22
C ASP A 1040 16.65 17.41 -25.44
N GLY A 1041 16.16 16.57 -26.36
CA GLY A 1041 16.69 15.23 -26.61
C GLY A 1041 16.38 14.18 -25.53
N LEU A 1042 15.60 14.50 -24.49
CA LEU A 1042 15.18 13.59 -23.42
C LEU A 1042 13.64 13.44 -23.37
N PRO A 1043 13.09 12.40 -22.74
CA PRO A 1043 11.64 12.22 -22.61
C PRO A 1043 10.97 13.37 -21.84
N VAL A 1044 9.99 14.05 -22.42
CA VAL A 1044 9.28 15.19 -21.82
C VAL A 1044 7.77 15.02 -21.83
N ASP A 1045 7.05 15.85 -21.07
CA ASP A 1045 5.61 15.69 -20.79
C ASP A 1045 5.32 14.35 -20.08
N VAL A 1046 6.27 13.92 -19.24
CA VAL A 1046 6.28 12.64 -18.54
C VAL A 1046 6.66 12.82 -17.07
N ALA A 1047 6.44 11.78 -16.26
CA ALA A 1047 7.06 11.67 -14.95
C ALA A 1047 8.53 11.31 -15.11
N LEU A 1048 9.39 11.77 -14.20
CA LEU A 1048 10.80 11.38 -14.16
C LEU A 1048 10.91 9.94 -13.67
N ASN A 1049 10.80 9.01 -14.61
CA ASN A 1049 10.83 7.56 -14.40
C ASN A 1049 12.26 7.01 -14.65
N TRP A 1050 12.39 5.75 -15.09
CA TRP A 1050 13.67 5.05 -15.27
C TRP A 1050 14.69 5.77 -16.16
N PRO A 1051 14.33 6.59 -17.19
CA PRO A 1051 15.34 7.34 -17.95
C PRO A 1051 16.09 8.35 -17.07
N TYR A 1052 15.47 8.80 -15.98
CA TYR A 1052 15.99 9.82 -15.09
C TYR A 1052 16.55 9.27 -13.78
N GLN A 1053 16.70 7.95 -13.67
CA GLN A 1053 17.07 7.23 -12.46
C GLN A 1053 18.33 7.77 -11.73
N SER A 1054 19.28 8.38 -12.45
CA SER A 1054 20.49 8.96 -11.86
C SER A 1054 20.25 10.33 -11.21
N VAL A 1055 19.28 11.11 -11.71
CA VAL A 1055 19.07 12.51 -11.33
C VAL A 1055 17.91 12.73 -10.34
N VAL A 1056 17.11 11.69 -10.05
CA VAL A 1056 15.98 11.74 -9.10
C VAL A 1056 16.17 10.87 -7.85
N ARG A 1057 17.42 10.66 -7.45
CA ARG A 1057 17.86 9.70 -6.43
C ARG A 1057 17.07 9.74 -5.11
N ASN A 1058 16.91 8.55 -4.52
CA ASN A 1058 16.31 8.31 -3.21
C ASN A 1058 16.93 9.15 -2.07
N GLY A 1059 16.11 9.72 -1.17
CA GLY A 1059 16.56 10.29 0.10
C GLY A 1059 16.15 11.72 0.43
N ASP A 1060 16.72 12.22 1.54
CA ASP A 1060 16.53 13.57 2.08
C ASP A 1060 17.18 14.69 1.23
N ARG A 1061 17.78 14.33 0.07
CA ARG A 1061 18.36 15.27 -0.90
C ARG A 1061 17.43 15.59 -2.07
N ARG A 1062 16.25 14.96 -2.10
CA ARG A 1062 15.27 15.14 -3.15
C ARG A 1062 14.29 16.23 -2.75
N PHE A 1063 14.35 17.39 -3.39
CA PHE A 1063 13.58 18.56 -2.95
C PHE A 1063 12.49 18.99 -3.94
N GLY A 1064 11.51 19.70 -3.37
CA GLY A 1064 10.58 20.57 -4.07
C GLY A 1064 10.52 21.93 -3.41
N PHE A 1065 10.48 23.00 -4.20
CA PHE A 1065 10.38 24.39 -3.74
C PHE A 1065 8.95 24.91 -3.83
N ARG A 1066 8.47 25.57 -2.77
CA ARG A 1066 7.17 26.26 -2.76
C ARG A 1066 7.37 27.68 -3.30
N VAL A 1067 7.53 27.79 -4.61
CA VAL A 1067 7.85 29.05 -5.29
C VAL A 1067 6.72 29.44 -6.27
N GLN A 1068 6.53 30.74 -6.49
CA GLN A 1068 5.66 31.31 -7.53
C GLN A 1068 6.33 32.51 -8.19
N GLY A 1069 6.18 32.66 -9.50
CA GLY A 1069 6.83 33.69 -10.31
C GLY A 1069 7.94 33.13 -11.20
N GLU A 1070 8.20 31.83 -11.13
CA GLU A 1070 9.10 31.11 -12.01
C GLU A 1070 8.35 30.41 -13.15
N ASP A 1071 9.05 30.17 -14.25
CA ASP A 1071 8.65 29.17 -15.23
C ASP A 1071 9.00 27.77 -14.72
N LEU A 1072 7.99 27.02 -14.29
CA LEU A 1072 8.16 25.65 -13.81
C LEU A 1072 8.56 24.74 -14.97
N VAL A 1073 9.66 24.01 -14.82
CA VAL A 1073 10.14 23.02 -15.80
C VAL A 1073 9.95 21.60 -15.28
N VAL A 1074 10.40 21.34 -14.06
CA VAL A 1074 10.17 20.07 -13.34
C VAL A 1074 9.36 20.36 -12.08
N GLY A 1075 8.21 19.72 -11.94
CA GLY A 1075 7.41 19.75 -10.73
C GLY A 1075 7.69 18.56 -9.82
N SER A 1076 7.31 18.69 -8.55
CA SER A 1076 7.46 17.68 -7.51
C SER A 1076 6.15 17.42 -6.78
N TYR A 1077 5.93 16.17 -6.38
CA TYR A 1077 4.84 15.69 -5.54
C TYR A 1077 5.42 14.91 -4.35
N ARG A 1078 4.84 15.05 -3.16
CA ARG A 1078 5.04 14.18 -1.98
C ARG A 1078 3.68 13.70 -1.47
N SER A 1079 3.60 12.46 -0.97
CA SER A 1079 2.35 11.86 -0.49
C SER A 1079 1.94 12.23 0.94
N THR A 1080 2.86 12.21 1.91
CA THR A 1080 2.49 12.44 3.32
C THR A 1080 3.48 13.37 4.04
N PRO A 1081 3.07 14.59 4.46
CA PRO A 1081 1.85 15.27 3.99
C PRO A 1081 1.91 15.54 2.48
N PHE A 1082 0.75 15.80 1.87
CA PHE A 1082 0.65 16.17 0.46
C PHE A 1082 1.37 17.49 0.21
N GLU A 1083 2.37 17.48 -0.68
CA GLU A 1083 3.10 18.68 -1.08
C GLU A 1083 3.25 18.74 -2.60
N LEU A 1084 3.16 19.96 -3.14
CA LEU A 1084 3.35 20.28 -4.55
C LEU A 1084 4.32 21.45 -4.67
N GLY A 1085 5.23 21.37 -5.63
CA GLY A 1085 6.29 22.36 -5.78
C GLY A 1085 7.09 22.21 -7.06
N THR A 1086 8.10 23.06 -7.20
CA THR A 1086 8.98 23.10 -8.36
C THR A 1086 10.35 22.54 -7.98
N ALA A 1087 10.87 21.59 -8.74
CA ALA A 1087 12.22 21.07 -8.56
C ALA A 1087 13.23 21.70 -9.54
N VAL A 1088 12.77 22.09 -10.74
CA VAL A 1088 13.56 22.87 -11.70
C VAL A 1088 12.70 24.00 -12.23
N GLY A 1089 13.21 25.22 -12.17
CA GLY A 1089 12.51 26.39 -12.70
C GLY A 1089 13.45 27.47 -13.23
N VAL A 1090 12.88 28.35 -14.05
CA VAL A 1090 13.58 29.51 -14.62
C VAL A 1090 12.94 30.79 -14.11
N ILE A 1091 13.76 31.67 -13.52
CA ILE A 1091 13.33 32.96 -12.99
C ILE A 1091 13.95 34.07 -13.85
N PRO A 1092 13.15 34.90 -14.54
CA PRO A 1092 13.65 36.08 -15.24
C PRO A 1092 14.31 37.06 -14.26
N CYS A 1093 15.44 37.65 -14.64
CA CYS A 1093 16.13 38.64 -13.81
C CYS A 1093 16.87 39.67 -14.69
N GLY A 1094 16.24 40.83 -14.89
CA GLY A 1094 16.76 41.89 -15.76
C GLY A 1094 16.99 41.40 -17.19
N LYS A 1095 18.21 41.56 -17.71
CA LYS A 1095 18.62 41.05 -19.03
C LYS A 1095 18.95 39.55 -19.04
N GLY A 1096 19.10 38.94 -17.87
CA GLY A 1096 19.50 37.55 -17.71
C GLY A 1096 18.38 36.71 -17.10
N LYS A 1097 18.76 35.54 -16.60
CA LYS A 1097 17.84 34.59 -15.97
C LYS A 1097 18.57 33.71 -14.95
N ILE A 1098 17.81 33.15 -14.03
CA ILE A 1098 18.30 32.22 -13.01
C ILE A 1098 17.62 30.87 -13.24
N ILE A 1099 18.40 29.82 -13.47
CA ILE A 1099 17.94 28.43 -13.50
C ILE A 1099 18.27 27.83 -12.15
N PHE A 1100 17.28 27.29 -11.44
CA PHE A 1100 17.51 26.54 -10.22
C PHE A 1100 17.15 25.07 -10.44
N SER A 1101 17.92 24.17 -9.85
CA SER A 1101 17.72 22.72 -9.99
C SER A 1101 17.93 22.00 -8.67
N ALA A 1102 16.96 21.16 -8.29
CA ALA A 1102 17.06 20.18 -7.21
C ALA A 1102 17.41 18.77 -7.73
N LEU A 1103 17.67 18.61 -9.03
CA LEU A 1103 18.09 17.33 -9.61
C LEU A 1103 19.56 17.05 -9.32
N ASP A 1104 19.89 15.77 -9.11
CA ASP A 1104 21.24 15.31 -8.79
C ASP A 1104 22.14 15.29 -10.04
N ILE A 1105 22.50 16.46 -10.55
CA ILE A 1105 23.26 16.59 -11.79
C ILE A 1105 24.76 16.51 -11.50
N ALA A 1106 25.26 17.35 -10.58
CA ALA A 1106 26.69 17.53 -10.34
C ALA A 1106 27.37 16.24 -9.83
N ASP A 1107 26.71 15.47 -8.97
CA ASP A 1107 27.31 14.25 -8.41
C ASP A 1107 27.45 13.14 -9.46
N ASN A 1108 26.65 13.18 -10.54
CA ASN A 1108 26.66 12.18 -11.60
C ASN A 1108 27.61 12.50 -12.76
N LEU A 1109 28.18 13.71 -12.85
CA LEU A 1109 29.03 14.09 -14.00
C LEU A 1109 30.26 13.19 -14.18
N ASN A 1110 30.79 12.63 -13.08
CA ASN A 1110 31.95 11.74 -13.07
C ASN A 1110 31.60 10.24 -13.06
N ASP A 1111 30.32 9.86 -12.95
CA ASP A 1111 29.90 8.44 -12.95
C ASP A 1111 29.96 7.86 -14.37
N LEU A 1112 30.64 6.74 -14.55
CA LEU A 1112 30.80 6.10 -15.86
C LEU A 1112 29.58 5.29 -16.32
N SER A 1113 28.52 5.21 -15.51
CA SER A 1113 27.29 4.50 -15.86
C SER A 1113 26.56 5.14 -17.05
N GLY A 1114 25.83 4.34 -17.82
CA GLY A 1114 24.95 4.84 -18.90
C GLY A 1114 23.94 5.88 -18.40
N PRO A 1115 23.22 5.64 -17.29
CA PRO A 1115 22.29 6.61 -16.72
C PRO A 1115 22.89 7.98 -16.37
N ALA A 1116 24.19 8.07 -16.09
CA ALA A 1116 24.86 9.34 -15.82
C ALA A 1116 24.94 10.26 -17.06
N GLU A 1117 24.80 9.72 -18.27
CA GLU A 1117 24.75 10.51 -19.50
C GLU A 1117 23.56 11.48 -19.53
N VAL A 1118 22.47 11.15 -18.85
CA VAL A 1118 21.30 12.02 -18.72
C VAL A 1118 21.63 13.27 -17.91
N ALA A 1119 22.40 13.15 -16.82
CA ALA A 1119 22.87 14.30 -16.05
C ALA A 1119 23.77 15.22 -16.90
N ARG A 1120 24.68 14.63 -17.70
CA ARG A 1120 25.57 15.38 -18.61
C ARG A 1120 24.78 16.13 -19.67
N LYS A 1121 23.78 15.48 -20.28
CA LYS A 1121 22.88 16.10 -21.25
C LYS A 1121 22.10 17.26 -20.66
N ILE A 1122 21.55 17.10 -19.46
CA ILE A 1122 20.81 18.17 -18.78
C ILE A 1122 21.72 19.38 -18.54
N LEU A 1123 22.95 19.18 -18.04
CA LEU A 1123 23.92 20.28 -17.88
C LEU A 1123 24.24 20.97 -19.22
N CYS A 1124 24.48 20.20 -20.27
CA CYS A 1124 24.71 20.74 -21.62
C CYS A 1124 23.51 21.58 -22.09
N ASN A 1125 22.28 21.12 -21.87
CA ASN A 1125 21.07 21.85 -22.23
C ASN A 1125 20.91 23.14 -21.42
N TYR A 1126 21.26 23.13 -20.13
CA TYR A 1126 21.25 24.34 -19.28
C TYR A 1126 22.23 25.39 -19.81
N ILE A 1127 23.43 24.98 -20.19
CA ILE A 1127 24.44 25.87 -20.79
C ILE A 1127 23.97 26.39 -22.16
N LYS A 1128 23.47 25.51 -23.04
CA LYS A 1128 22.91 25.93 -24.35
C LYS A 1128 21.78 26.95 -24.19
N TYR A 1129 20.86 26.72 -23.24
CA TYR A 1129 19.74 27.63 -22.98
C TYR A 1129 20.20 29.03 -22.53
N SER A 1130 21.41 29.14 -21.98
CA SER A 1130 22.01 30.41 -21.57
C SER A 1130 22.37 31.31 -22.75
N SER A 1131 22.63 30.73 -23.93
CA SER A 1131 22.97 31.45 -25.16
C SER A 1131 21.77 31.94 -25.98
N HIS A 1132 20.55 31.51 -25.64
CA HIS A 1132 19.35 31.91 -26.37
C HIS A 1132 18.89 33.32 -25.93
N GLU A 1133 18.97 34.27 -26.87
CA GLU A 1133 18.24 35.55 -26.80
C GLU A 1133 16.75 35.28 -27.03
N ASN A 1134 16.05 34.74 -26.04
CA ASN A 1134 14.59 34.70 -26.08
C ASN A 1134 14.01 35.71 -25.09
N ILE A 1135 13.44 36.73 -25.72
CA ILE A 1135 12.52 37.76 -25.24
C ILE A 1135 11.49 37.12 -24.31
N PHE A 1136 11.53 37.44 -23.02
CA PHE A 1136 10.42 37.20 -22.09
C PHE A 1136 9.34 38.27 -22.28
#